data_AF-A0A934TXJ8-F1
#
_entry.id   AF-A0A934TXJ8-F1
#
_cell.length_a   1.000
_cell.length_b   1.000
_cell.length_c   1.000
_cell.angle_alpha   90.00
_cell.angle_beta   90.00
_cell.angle_gamma   90.00
#
_symmetry.space_group_name_H-M   'P 1'
#
loop_
_entity.id
_entity.type
_entity.pdbx_description
1 polymer ?
#
loop_
_entity_poly.entity_id
_entity_poly.type
_entity_poly.pdbx_seq_one_letter_code
_entity_poly.pdbx_strand_id
1 'polypeptide(L)'
;MQKRRPRAAVWHALGLVIVSVALSSCGGGNGDHGTPLSIRTVSNRADLISDGDALVEVTAPPGLAKQDLTIKLNGSDVTSAFTDQGHGKMLGVVTGLKTGANVVEAETNRGSPPGARLTITNAPRSGPVLSGAQITPYYCATPTPQPQSGTTPATNASGLSGQPDANCNIATETKLYYRTTAASTGTGACSTALPDPVWNSNGLTGAIPAAPTAPANSCWKPYTPGTTPADMATATTDNGQIVPFIVRLERGTMNRGIYDLAVLFDPAKPWTPVAPQAQWNGKVFYSFGASTGQPRRQARSTATAWSQLELQLQRGWIVVSNSMTDSLRNSNRVVMSETVMMMKEHIGDTYGSIRYTLGTGCSGGSINSNMNLSIMPGNLDGVVTNCTYPDSETTSLEVGDCTLLVEAYQKPQMQALWSGMLQSDINAKEAAINGHPDQTGCQAWFNLFGSNGKAGLYKMRTVTDNNTGAISEAATPTNNCELPNSAVYDPANPVATATLPRCNAWSWGASIWGTVSGSPAAKDTRDNVGVQYGLGALLAGRISAEEFVTLNEVIGGTDHDTTPTAARTSADTDALAIAYRSGIVASGKNLAKAAIIDERGWDDSLITTPPGSTLFVTLFGIHHQWYSWAIRDRITRDAGDADNQALWRFARGAMPASPAMSLDAFNNMDQWLTTLVTDPSNRSIEQKVRAARPASSKDFCYLTSDTTQSTKIFDQATCDADPFLKPAASPRQVAGGPRSEDVLKCQLKPLSQFDYPSNTFTPAQFSRLQAVFGTGVCDWSKPGVGQQAAQSPLTFKAGPGGQPLGDAPTSSRL
;
A
#
# COMPACT_ATOMS: atom_id res chain seq x y z
N MET A 1 49.71 -47.25 -21.84
CA MET A 1 50.48 -47.15 -23.11
C MET A 1 50.07 -45.88 -23.86
N GLN A 2 51.00 -45.32 -24.62
CA GLN A 2 51.01 -43.98 -25.20
C GLN A 2 50.03 -43.70 -26.37
N LYS A 3 49.65 -42.42 -26.48
CA LYS A 3 49.55 -41.54 -27.69
C LYS A 3 48.31 -41.54 -28.63
N ARG A 4 47.71 -40.31 -28.67
CA ARG A 4 47.31 -39.43 -29.81
C ARG A 4 46.02 -39.67 -30.64
N ARG A 5 45.06 -38.71 -30.45
CA ARG A 5 44.17 -37.92 -31.36
C ARG A 5 44.08 -38.29 -32.87
N PRO A 6 42.93 -38.08 -33.58
CA PRO A 6 42.34 -36.73 -33.82
C PRO A 6 40.80 -36.53 -34.06
N ARG A 7 40.38 -35.27 -33.87
CA ARG A 7 39.42 -34.38 -34.60
C ARG A 7 37.94 -34.74 -34.89
N ALA A 8 37.06 -33.91 -34.30
CA ALA A 8 36.02 -33.03 -34.88
C ALA A 8 34.79 -33.60 -35.64
N ALA A 9 33.59 -33.36 -35.08
CA ALA A 9 32.58 -32.39 -35.57
C ALA A 9 31.23 -32.63 -34.85
N VAL A 10 30.68 -31.61 -34.18
CA VAL A 10 29.30 -31.60 -33.67
C VAL A 10 28.63 -30.35 -34.20
N TRP A 11 27.55 -30.53 -34.95
CA TRP A 11 26.60 -29.47 -35.32
C TRP A 11 25.56 -29.36 -34.20
N HIS A 12 25.30 -28.14 -33.72
CA HIS A 12 24.11 -27.78 -32.94
C HIS A 12 23.36 -26.71 -33.74
N ALA A 13 22.08 -26.95 -33.99
CA ALA A 13 21.17 -25.95 -34.53
C ALA A 13 20.56 -25.16 -33.36
N LEU A 14 20.89 -23.87 -33.28
CA LEU A 14 20.21 -22.87 -32.46
C LEU A 14 19.07 -22.26 -33.28
N GLY A 15 17.84 -22.33 -32.78
CA GLY A 15 16.73 -21.49 -33.23
C GLY A 15 16.66 -20.22 -32.38
N LEU A 16 17.01 -19.08 -32.97
CA LEU A 16 16.89 -17.75 -32.36
C LEU A 16 15.41 -17.30 -32.34
N VAL A 17 14.90 -16.94 -31.17
CA VAL A 17 13.72 -16.07 -31.01
C VAL A 17 14.23 -14.67 -30.73
N ILE A 18 14.00 -13.74 -31.65
CA ILE A 18 14.38 -12.33 -31.56
C ILE A 18 13.35 -11.61 -30.69
N VAL A 19 13.77 -11.15 -29.51
CA VAL A 19 13.02 -10.21 -28.65
C VAL A 19 13.58 -8.81 -28.93
N SER A 20 12.74 -7.92 -29.47
CA SER A 20 13.09 -6.53 -29.75
C SER A 20 13.01 -5.69 -28.47
N VAL A 21 14.16 -5.29 -27.96
CA VAL A 21 14.33 -4.34 -26.85
C VAL A 21 14.35 -2.92 -27.41
N ALA A 22 13.43 -2.05 -27.00
CA ALA A 22 13.47 -0.62 -27.32
C ALA A 22 14.39 0.11 -26.32
N LEU A 23 15.62 0.37 -26.76
CA LEU A 23 16.63 1.19 -26.08
C LEU A 23 16.50 2.65 -26.54
N SER A 24 16.20 3.57 -25.63
CA SER A 24 16.46 5.01 -25.82
C SER A 24 17.87 5.32 -25.33
N SER A 25 18.85 5.05 -26.20
CA SER A 25 20.20 5.62 -26.16
C SER A 25 20.72 5.67 -27.59
N CYS A 26 20.87 6.88 -28.14
CA CYS A 26 21.54 7.10 -29.40
C CYS A 26 22.56 8.22 -29.22
N GLY A 27 23.83 7.87 -29.42
CA GLY A 27 24.93 8.79 -29.67
C GLY A 27 25.99 8.10 -30.52
N GLY A 28 26.18 8.61 -31.75
CA GLY A 28 27.46 8.54 -32.48
C GLY A 28 27.50 7.67 -33.75
N GLY A 29 27.29 8.29 -34.92
CA GLY A 29 27.62 7.69 -36.22
C GLY A 29 27.17 8.50 -37.45
N ASN A 30 27.80 9.67 -37.68
CA ASN A 30 27.82 10.49 -38.92
C ASN A 30 26.52 10.70 -39.74
N GLY A 31 25.85 11.79 -39.39
CA GLY A 31 24.88 12.55 -40.18
C GLY A 31 24.27 13.58 -39.24
N ASP A 32 24.59 14.87 -39.41
CA ASP A 32 24.16 15.97 -38.56
C ASP A 32 22.65 16.21 -38.69
N HIS A 33 21.84 15.30 -38.13
CA HIS A 33 20.42 15.45 -37.96
C HIS A 33 20.20 15.93 -36.53
N GLY A 34 20.12 17.25 -36.35
CA GLY A 34 19.84 17.87 -35.05
C GLY A 34 18.60 17.28 -34.36
N THR A 35 18.54 17.41 -33.03
CA THR A 35 17.44 16.92 -32.18
C THR A 35 16.08 17.26 -32.80
N PRO A 36 15.24 16.27 -33.16
CA PRO A 36 13.96 16.55 -33.80
C PRO A 36 13.01 17.27 -32.82
N LEU A 37 12.07 18.04 -33.37
CA LEU A 37 10.96 18.56 -32.58
C LEU A 37 10.22 17.37 -31.94
N SER A 38 9.93 17.47 -30.65
CA SER A 38 9.28 16.39 -29.89
C SER A 38 8.35 16.94 -28.82
N ILE A 39 7.34 16.14 -28.47
CA ILE A 39 6.30 16.47 -27.48
C ILE A 39 6.26 15.32 -26.48
N ARG A 40 6.26 15.63 -25.19
CA ARG A 40 6.01 14.65 -24.12
C ARG A 40 5.13 15.25 -23.03
N THR A 41 4.31 14.41 -22.41
CA THR A 41 3.69 14.74 -21.13
C THR A 41 4.72 14.62 -20.00
N VAL A 42 4.64 15.50 -19.02
CA VAL A 42 5.58 15.62 -17.89
C VAL A 42 4.94 15.14 -16.59
N SER A 43 3.67 15.49 -16.38
CA SER A 43 2.94 15.15 -15.15
C SER A 43 2.65 13.65 -15.03
N ASN A 44 2.37 12.97 -16.14
CA ASN A 44 2.16 11.52 -16.22
C ASN A 44 2.39 11.01 -17.66
N ARG A 45 2.32 9.69 -17.90
CA ARG A 45 2.37 9.12 -19.25
C ARG A 45 1.17 9.59 -20.07
N ALA A 46 1.38 9.83 -21.37
CA ALA A 46 0.33 10.34 -22.25
C ALA A 46 -0.90 9.43 -22.36
N ASP A 47 -0.79 8.13 -22.11
CA ASP A 47 -1.91 7.17 -22.09
C ASP A 47 -2.57 6.99 -20.71
N LEU A 48 -2.09 7.71 -19.69
CA LEU A 48 -2.53 7.65 -18.30
C LEU A 48 -3.04 8.99 -17.77
N ILE A 49 -3.17 10.01 -18.62
CA ILE A 49 -3.64 11.34 -18.21
C ILE A 49 -5.07 11.26 -17.66
N SER A 50 -5.40 12.12 -16.71
CA SER A 50 -6.70 12.22 -16.04
C SER A 50 -7.05 13.66 -15.67
N ASP A 51 -8.32 13.90 -15.34
CA ASP A 51 -8.83 15.18 -14.83
C ASP A 51 -8.78 16.37 -15.83
N GLY A 52 -8.45 16.12 -17.10
CA GLY A 52 -8.66 17.09 -18.17
C GLY A 52 -7.49 18.04 -18.44
N ASP A 53 -6.43 17.98 -17.65
CA ASP A 53 -5.24 18.82 -17.80
C ASP A 53 -3.98 17.96 -17.97
N ALA A 54 -2.94 18.50 -18.60
CA ALA A 54 -1.64 17.85 -18.67
C ALA A 54 -0.51 18.87 -18.81
N LEU A 55 0.53 18.76 -17.97
CA LEU A 55 1.78 19.46 -18.14
C LEU A 55 2.56 18.82 -19.29
N VAL A 56 2.83 19.60 -20.34
CA VAL A 56 3.46 19.15 -21.58
C VAL A 56 4.77 19.88 -21.81
N GLU A 57 5.79 19.14 -22.21
CA GLU A 57 7.06 19.67 -22.70
C GLU A 57 7.12 19.54 -24.22
N VAL A 58 7.47 20.63 -24.90
CA VAL A 58 7.89 20.64 -26.30
C VAL A 58 9.38 20.92 -26.34
N THR A 59 10.15 20.02 -26.95
CA THR A 59 11.60 20.19 -27.14
C THR A 59 11.88 20.47 -28.61
N ALA A 60 12.42 21.65 -28.89
CA ALA A 60 12.77 22.15 -30.21
C ALA A 60 14.27 21.96 -30.51
N PRO A 61 14.64 21.76 -31.80
CA PRO A 61 16.02 21.77 -32.24
C PRO A 61 16.70 23.14 -32.00
N PRO A 62 18.05 23.17 -31.95
CA PRO A 62 18.79 24.43 -31.98
C PRO A 62 18.33 25.34 -33.13
N GLY A 63 18.12 26.63 -32.83
CA GLY A 63 17.72 27.65 -33.81
C GLY A 63 16.21 27.79 -34.05
N LEU A 64 15.38 26.96 -33.41
CA LEU A 64 13.94 27.08 -33.39
C LEU A 64 13.48 27.55 -32.01
N ALA A 65 12.80 28.70 -31.96
CA ALA A 65 12.30 29.29 -30.72
C ALA A 65 10.77 29.19 -30.63
N LYS A 66 10.20 29.53 -29.48
CA LYS A 66 8.74 29.46 -29.26
C LYS A 66 7.94 30.22 -30.32
N GLN A 67 8.39 31.40 -30.73
CA GLN A 67 7.72 32.21 -31.75
C GLN A 67 7.68 31.56 -33.14
N ASP A 68 8.51 30.54 -33.38
CA ASP A 68 8.56 29.81 -34.63
C ASP A 68 7.65 28.58 -34.64
N LEU A 69 6.91 28.34 -33.55
CA LEU A 69 6.03 27.20 -33.37
C LEU A 69 4.57 27.64 -33.23
N THR A 70 3.68 26.82 -33.77
CA THR A 70 2.25 26.81 -33.44
C THR A 70 1.93 25.48 -32.76
N ILE A 71 1.45 25.53 -31.51
CA ILE A 71 1.08 24.36 -30.74
C ILE A 71 -0.44 24.27 -30.68
N LYS A 72 -1.01 23.14 -31.09
CA LYS A 72 -2.46 22.93 -31.16
C LYS A 72 -2.91 21.78 -30.26
N LEU A 73 -4.07 21.91 -29.65
CA LEU A 73 -4.84 20.84 -29.04
C LEU A 73 -6.08 20.58 -29.89
N ASN A 74 -6.20 19.38 -30.47
CA ASN A 74 -7.34 18.99 -31.30
C ASN A 74 -7.66 20.04 -32.41
N GLY A 75 -6.61 20.64 -32.99
CA GLY A 75 -6.71 21.70 -34.00
C GLY A 75 -6.83 23.13 -33.47
N SER A 76 -7.13 23.33 -32.18
CA SER A 76 -7.20 24.66 -31.56
C SER A 76 -5.82 25.13 -31.09
N ASP A 77 -5.44 26.37 -31.42
CA ASP A 77 -4.16 26.95 -30.99
C ASP A 77 -4.12 27.14 -29.45
N VAL A 78 -3.10 26.56 -28.83
CA VAL A 78 -2.78 26.64 -27.39
C VAL A 78 -1.36 27.14 -27.13
N THR A 79 -0.70 27.75 -28.13
CA THR A 79 0.69 28.21 -28.06
C THR A 79 0.94 29.18 -26.89
N SER A 80 -0.07 29.97 -26.51
CA SER A 80 0.02 30.90 -25.38
C SER A 80 0.17 30.21 -24.02
N ALA A 81 -0.21 28.93 -23.90
CA ALA A 81 -0.09 28.16 -22.66
C ALA A 81 1.36 27.73 -22.36
N PHE A 82 2.25 27.80 -23.36
CA PHE A 82 3.64 27.37 -23.23
C PHE A 82 4.56 28.53 -22.87
N THR A 83 5.56 28.29 -22.03
CA THR A 83 6.61 29.25 -21.65
C THR A 83 7.97 28.63 -21.98
N ASP A 84 8.86 29.45 -22.56
CA ASP A 84 10.23 29.04 -22.84
C ASP A 84 10.98 28.80 -21.51
N GLN A 85 11.62 27.64 -21.41
CA GLN A 85 12.43 27.20 -20.27
C GLN A 85 13.94 27.26 -20.58
N GLY A 86 14.31 27.76 -21.76
CA GLY A 86 15.67 27.79 -22.27
C GLY A 86 16.08 26.49 -22.95
N HIS A 87 17.18 26.56 -23.71
CA HIS A 87 17.78 25.42 -24.41
C HIS A 87 16.81 24.63 -25.32
N GLY A 88 15.86 25.35 -25.94
CA GLY A 88 14.87 24.76 -26.84
C GLY A 88 13.72 24.03 -26.13
N LYS A 89 13.62 24.09 -24.80
CA LYS A 89 12.53 23.47 -24.04
C LYS A 89 11.43 24.47 -23.76
N MET A 90 10.19 24.05 -23.95
CA MET A 90 9.00 24.84 -23.64
C MET A 90 8.08 23.98 -22.78
N LEU A 91 7.59 24.55 -21.68
CA LEU A 91 6.62 23.88 -20.81
C LEU A 91 5.30 24.63 -20.84
N GLY A 92 4.19 23.90 -20.91
CA GLY A 92 2.85 24.46 -20.87
C GLY A 92 1.86 23.48 -20.29
N VAL A 93 0.78 24.00 -19.69
CA VAL A 93 -0.33 23.18 -19.23
C VAL A 93 -1.38 23.19 -20.31
N VAL A 94 -1.64 22.03 -20.88
CA VAL A 94 -2.71 21.84 -21.87
C VAL A 94 -3.97 21.48 -21.11
N THR A 95 -4.93 22.39 -21.06
CA THR A 95 -6.19 22.21 -20.34
C THR A 95 -7.35 21.90 -21.27
N GLY A 96 -8.45 21.37 -20.73
CA GLY A 96 -9.67 21.08 -21.49
C GLY A 96 -9.58 19.83 -22.37
N LEU A 97 -8.72 18.88 -22.00
CA LEU A 97 -8.65 17.56 -22.63
C LEU A 97 -9.99 16.84 -22.47
N LYS A 98 -10.55 16.36 -23.58
CA LYS A 98 -11.78 15.55 -23.56
C LYS A 98 -11.45 14.15 -23.06
N THR A 99 -12.39 13.49 -22.38
CA THR A 99 -12.22 12.07 -22.05
C THR A 99 -12.00 11.26 -23.34
N GLY A 100 -10.99 10.39 -23.34
CA GLY A 100 -10.52 9.66 -24.52
C GLY A 100 -9.31 10.33 -25.18
N ALA A 101 -9.13 10.07 -26.47
CA ALA A 101 -7.96 10.53 -27.22
C ALA A 101 -8.04 12.03 -27.55
N ASN A 102 -6.92 12.72 -27.35
CA ASN A 102 -6.66 14.11 -27.71
C ASN A 102 -5.34 14.17 -28.46
N VAL A 103 -5.21 15.06 -29.44
CA VAL A 103 -3.96 15.21 -30.20
C VAL A 103 -3.36 16.56 -29.89
N VAL A 104 -2.11 16.56 -29.42
CA VAL A 104 -1.28 17.75 -29.30
C VAL A 104 -0.28 17.75 -30.44
N GLU A 105 -0.26 18.83 -31.21
CA GLU A 105 0.59 19.01 -32.38
C GLU A 105 1.46 20.25 -32.19
N ALA A 106 2.74 20.17 -32.55
CA ALA A 106 3.66 21.30 -32.60
C ALA A 106 4.14 21.42 -34.05
N GLU A 107 3.69 22.47 -34.73
CA GLU A 107 4.01 22.77 -36.12
C GLU A 107 5.05 23.88 -36.18
N THR A 108 5.98 23.79 -37.15
CA THR A 108 6.90 24.90 -37.43
C THR A 108 6.28 25.88 -38.42
N ASN A 109 6.37 27.16 -38.09
CA ASN A 109 5.98 28.25 -39.00
C ASN A 109 7.01 28.45 -40.14
N ARG A 110 8.16 27.75 -40.09
CA ARG A 110 9.26 27.85 -41.07
C ARG A 110 9.26 26.75 -42.13
N GLY A 111 8.34 25.79 -42.06
CA GLY A 111 8.26 24.63 -42.98
C GLY A 111 9.35 23.55 -42.78
N SER A 112 10.35 23.78 -41.93
CA SER A 112 11.37 22.80 -41.52
C SER A 112 11.91 23.13 -40.11
N PRO A 113 12.21 22.14 -39.25
CA PRO A 113 12.05 20.69 -39.46
C PRO A 113 10.59 20.24 -39.38
N PRO A 114 10.24 18.99 -39.78
CA PRO A 114 8.87 18.49 -39.65
C PRO A 114 8.32 18.67 -38.23
N GLY A 115 7.04 18.97 -38.15
CA GLY A 115 6.36 19.12 -36.86
C GLY A 115 6.26 17.79 -36.10
N ALA A 116 5.72 17.85 -34.89
CA ALA A 116 5.54 16.69 -34.02
C ALA A 116 4.08 16.55 -33.57
N ARG A 117 3.64 15.32 -33.33
CA ARG A 117 2.32 15.01 -32.77
C ARG A 117 2.42 14.01 -31.63
N LEU A 118 1.63 14.20 -30.59
CA LEU A 118 1.46 13.25 -29.48
C LEU A 118 -0.04 13.03 -29.25
N THR A 119 -0.45 11.77 -29.14
CA THR A 119 -1.81 11.44 -28.69
C THR A 119 -1.82 11.28 -27.17
N ILE A 120 -2.64 12.07 -26.51
CA ILE A 120 -2.89 12.02 -25.07
C ILE A 120 -4.27 11.38 -24.83
N THR A 121 -4.32 10.31 -24.05
CA THR A 121 -5.57 9.69 -23.60
C THR A 121 -5.91 10.19 -22.21
N ASN A 122 -6.99 10.96 -22.09
CA ASN A 122 -7.47 11.52 -20.83
C ASN A 122 -8.60 10.67 -20.23
N ALA A 123 -8.51 10.36 -18.94
CA ALA A 123 -9.54 9.72 -18.13
C ALA A 123 -10.32 10.76 -17.31
N PRO A 124 -11.57 10.48 -16.88
CA PRO A 124 -12.29 11.40 -16.01
C PRO A 124 -11.61 11.51 -14.63
N ARG A 125 -11.83 12.64 -13.93
CA ARG A 125 -11.37 12.89 -12.55
C ARG A 125 -11.71 11.78 -11.57
N SER A 126 -12.87 11.16 -11.77
CA SER A 126 -13.35 10.07 -10.94
C SER A 126 -12.59 8.77 -11.16
N GLY A 127 -11.73 8.66 -12.19
CA GLY A 127 -11.24 7.37 -12.68
C GLY A 127 -12.34 6.56 -13.37
N PRO A 128 -12.05 5.31 -13.78
CA PRO A 128 -10.78 4.61 -13.63
C PRO A 128 -9.78 4.93 -14.77
N VAL A 129 -8.48 4.77 -14.50
CA VAL A 129 -7.40 4.88 -15.51
C VAL A 129 -6.83 3.51 -15.87
N LEU A 130 -6.70 2.62 -14.89
CA LEU A 130 -6.08 1.29 -14.92
C LEU A 130 -6.94 0.25 -14.21
N SER A 131 -7.66 0.62 -13.13
CA SER A 131 -8.27 -0.30 -12.16
C SER A 131 -9.51 -1.07 -12.63
N GLY A 132 -9.97 -0.81 -13.86
CA GLY A 132 -11.18 -1.41 -14.41
C GLY A 132 -12.45 -0.79 -13.82
N ALA A 133 -13.58 -1.48 -13.91
CA ALA A 133 -14.87 -0.95 -13.46
C ALA A 133 -14.84 -0.53 -11.98
N GLN A 134 -15.37 0.66 -11.69
CA GLN A 134 -15.46 1.15 -10.31
C GLN A 134 -16.51 0.40 -9.51
N ILE A 135 -16.29 0.30 -8.21
CA ILE A 135 -17.21 -0.36 -7.29
C ILE A 135 -18.57 0.36 -7.27
N THR A 136 -19.67 -0.42 -7.28
CA THR A 136 -21.03 0.10 -7.20
C THR A 136 -21.90 -0.77 -6.27
N PRO A 137 -22.86 -0.18 -5.52
CA PRO A 137 -23.10 1.25 -5.36
C PRO A 137 -21.97 1.93 -4.55
N TYR A 138 -21.88 3.26 -4.66
CA TYR A 138 -20.97 4.08 -3.87
C TYR A 138 -21.65 5.42 -3.57
N TYR A 139 -21.72 5.81 -2.30
CA TYR A 139 -22.49 6.97 -1.85
C TYR A 139 -21.57 8.17 -1.58
N CYS A 140 -21.85 9.31 -2.23
CA CYS A 140 -21.02 10.50 -2.15
C CYS A 140 -21.25 11.27 -0.85
N ALA A 141 -20.19 11.93 -0.35
CA ALA A 141 -20.30 12.87 0.75
C ALA A 141 -20.81 14.22 0.22
N THR A 142 -21.64 14.90 0.99
CA THR A 142 -22.19 16.22 0.65
C THR A 142 -21.63 17.31 1.57
N PRO A 143 -21.82 18.61 1.29
CA PRO A 143 -21.34 19.68 2.15
C PRO A 143 -21.80 19.59 3.60
N THR A 144 -23.02 19.10 3.82
CA THR A 144 -23.57 18.80 5.13
C THR A 144 -23.75 17.29 5.29
N PRO A 145 -23.59 16.74 6.52
CA PRO A 145 -23.87 15.32 6.75
C PRO A 145 -25.31 14.97 6.42
N GLN A 146 -25.52 13.74 5.94
CA GLN A 146 -26.86 13.21 5.65
C GLN A 146 -27.18 12.05 6.59
N PRO A 147 -28.40 11.99 7.17
CA PRO A 147 -28.84 10.84 7.93
C PRO A 147 -29.04 9.62 7.02
N GLN A 148 -29.04 8.43 7.62
CA GLN A 148 -29.47 7.21 6.95
C GLN A 148 -30.93 7.32 6.49
N SER A 149 -31.24 6.87 5.27
CA SER A 149 -32.61 6.84 4.74
C SER A 149 -32.84 5.59 3.89
N GLY A 150 -33.76 4.71 4.31
CA GLY A 150 -34.01 3.44 3.63
C GLY A 150 -32.74 2.61 3.46
N THR A 151 -32.33 2.37 2.21
CA THR A 151 -31.10 1.64 1.82
C THR A 151 -29.88 2.53 1.64
N THR A 152 -30.03 3.85 1.79
CA THR A 152 -28.94 4.83 1.69
C THR A 152 -28.27 5.02 3.06
N PRO A 153 -26.94 4.89 3.16
CA PRO A 153 -26.22 5.06 4.43
C PRO A 153 -26.21 6.52 4.87
N ALA A 154 -25.95 6.75 6.15
CA ALA A 154 -25.53 8.09 6.59
C ALA A 154 -24.20 8.46 5.93
N THR A 155 -24.01 9.73 5.58
CA THR A 155 -22.75 10.24 5.01
C THR A 155 -22.21 11.40 5.84
N ASN A 156 -20.89 11.49 5.92
CA ASN A 156 -20.21 12.60 6.59
C ASN A 156 -20.21 13.83 5.68
N ALA A 157 -19.94 15.00 6.26
CA ALA A 157 -19.66 16.17 5.43
C ALA A 157 -18.37 15.94 4.62
N SER A 158 -18.38 16.34 3.36
CA SER A 158 -17.21 16.29 2.47
C SER A 158 -16.08 17.23 2.93
N GLY A 159 -16.44 18.28 3.69
CA GLY A 159 -15.53 19.38 4.02
C GLY A 159 -15.32 20.35 2.85
N LEU A 160 -16.14 20.24 1.81
CA LEU A 160 -16.24 21.13 0.65
C LEU A 160 -17.65 21.75 0.62
N SER A 161 -17.79 22.94 0.04
CA SER A 161 -19.06 23.66 -0.10
C SER A 161 -19.90 23.21 -1.29
N GLY A 162 -19.28 22.60 -2.31
CA GLY A 162 -19.95 22.11 -3.53
C GLY A 162 -20.68 20.78 -3.35
N GLN A 163 -21.77 20.60 -4.09
CA GLN A 163 -22.48 19.31 -4.17
C GLN A 163 -21.71 18.32 -5.07
N PRO A 164 -21.70 17.01 -4.73
CA PRO A 164 -21.09 15.99 -5.57
C PRO A 164 -21.89 15.75 -6.85
N ASP A 165 -21.20 15.44 -7.95
CA ASP A 165 -21.81 14.86 -9.14
C ASP A 165 -22.13 13.36 -8.96
N ALA A 166 -22.65 12.71 -10.01
CA ALA A 166 -23.00 11.28 -9.98
C ALA A 166 -21.80 10.34 -9.76
N ASN A 167 -20.58 10.83 -9.94
CA ASN A 167 -19.32 10.09 -9.75
C ASN A 167 -18.57 10.54 -8.49
N CYS A 168 -19.24 11.26 -7.58
CA CYS A 168 -18.67 11.82 -6.36
C CYS A 168 -17.54 12.83 -6.60
N ASN A 169 -17.53 13.50 -7.75
CA ASN A 169 -16.63 14.62 -7.97
C ASN A 169 -17.21 15.88 -7.31
N ILE A 170 -16.38 16.58 -6.55
CA ILE A 170 -16.65 17.90 -5.99
C ILE A 170 -15.49 18.81 -6.39
N ALA A 171 -15.81 20.02 -6.85
CA ALA A 171 -14.82 21.00 -7.26
C ALA A 171 -13.81 21.29 -6.14
N THR A 172 -12.56 21.51 -6.54
CA THR A 172 -11.47 21.82 -5.62
C THR A 172 -11.62 23.21 -5.00
N GLU A 173 -11.35 23.31 -3.69
CA GLU A 173 -11.36 24.54 -2.91
C GLU A 173 -10.01 24.76 -2.22
N THR A 174 -9.59 26.01 -2.10
CA THR A 174 -8.36 26.38 -1.38
C THR A 174 -8.67 27.24 -0.16
N LYS A 175 -7.99 26.96 0.95
CA LYS A 175 -7.99 27.77 2.18
C LYS A 175 -6.55 28.12 2.54
N LEU A 176 -6.38 29.27 3.21
CA LEU A 176 -5.08 29.68 3.74
C LEU A 176 -5.07 29.57 5.25
N TYR A 177 -3.99 29.02 5.80
CA TYR A 177 -3.72 28.97 7.22
C TYR A 177 -2.31 29.50 7.50
N TYR A 178 -2.10 30.08 8.67
CA TYR A 178 -0.77 30.43 9.17
C TYR A 178 -0.44 29.62 10.42
N ARG A 179 0.83 29.28 10.58
CA ARG A 179 1.35 28.64 11.80
C ARG A 179 1.55 29.70 12.87
N THR A 180 1.02 29.48 14.07
CA THR A 180 1.25 30.38 15.21
C THR A 180 2.68 30.24 15.76
N THR A 181 3.14 31.13 16.64
CA THR A 181 4.41 30.98 17.40
C THR A 181 4.28 30.07 18.62
N ALA A 182 3.07 29.59 18.94
CA ALA A 182 2.86 28.67 20.06
C ALA A 182 3.57 27.32 19.81
N ALA A 183 4.17 26.75 20.86
CA ALA A 183 4.80 25.44 20.77
C ALA A 183 3.75 24.35 20.47
N SER A 184 4.07 23.39 19.60
CA SER A 184 3.24 22.22 19.30
C SER A 184 3.47 21.05 20.25
N THR A 185 4.44 21.16 21.15
CA THR A 185 4.81 20.14 22.14
C THR A 185 5.07 20.77 23.51
N GLY A 186 4.84 20.01 24.59
CA GLY A 186 5.07 20.45 25.97
C GLY A 186 3.83 21.05 26.65
N THR A 187 4.01 21.50 27.89
CA THR A 187 2.91 22.06 28.71
C THR A 187 2.36 23.33 28.07
N GLY A 188 1.05 23.38 27.83
CA GLY A 188 0.40 24.52 27.18
C GLY A 188 0.54 24.56 25.65
N ALA A 189 0.96 23.45 25.03
CA ALA A 189 1.07 23.34 23.58
C ALA A 189 -0.26 23.64 22.86
N CYS A 190 -0.14 24.23 21.67
CA CYS A 190 -1.27 24.37 20.75
C CYS A 190 -1.71 23.00 20.20
N SER A 191 -2.96 22.90 19.78
CA SER A 191 -3.50 21.67 19.19
C SER A 191 -3.04 21.50 17.74
N THR A 192 -2.42 20.37 17.44
CA THR A 192 -2.04 19.95 16.08
C THR A 192 -3.17 19.25 15.31
N ALA A 193 -4.36 19.13 15.92
CA ALA A 193 -5.55 18.65 15.24
C ALA A 193 -5.94 19.60 14.09
N LEU A 194 -6.69 19.05 13.12
CA LEU A 194 -7.15 19.81 11.98
C LEU A 194 -7.96 21.03 12.43
N PRO A 195 -7.66 22.24 11.93
CA PRO A 195 -8.42 23.44 12.25
C PRO A 195 -9.83 23.41 11.65
N ASP A 196 -10.06 22.60 10.60
CA ASP A 196 -11.38 22.25 10.07
C ASP A 196 -11.65 20.74 10.27
N PRO A 197 -12.09 20.34 11.46
CA PRO A 197 -12.06 18.95 11.86
C PRO A 197 -12.95 18.04 10.99
N VAL A 198 -12.55 16.78 10.90
CA VAL A 198 -13.25 15.74 10.14
C VAL A 198 -14.45 15.27 10.95
N TRP A 199 -15.61 15.15 10.31
CA TRP A 199 -16.76 14.47 10.91
C TRP A 199 -16.40 12.99 11.08
N ASN A 200 -16.31 12.53 12.32
CA ASN A 200 -15.94 11.15 12.62
C ASN A 200 -17.19 10.26 12.57
N SER A 201 -17.25 9.33 11.63
CA SER A 201 -18.17 8.20 11.74
C SER A 201 -17.35 6.95 11.97
N ASN A 202 -17.47 6.39 13.18
CA ASN A 202 -17.16 4.99 13.42
C ASN A 202 -18.33 4.18 12.83
N GLY A 203 -18.34 4.06 11.49
CA GLY A 203 -18.86 2.97 10.67
C GLY A 203 -20.30 2.44 10.79
N LEU A 204 -20.95 2.50 11.94
CA LEU A 204 -22.05 1.59 12.28
C LEU A 204 -23.32 2.25 12.80
N THR A 205 -23.32 3.56 13.03
CA THR A 205 -24.52 4.25 13.51
C THR A 205 -25.28 4.89 12.35
N GLY A 206 -26.58 4.65 12.29
CA GLY A 206 -27.50 5.42 11.43
C GLY A 206 -27.67 6.89 11.87
N ALA A 207 -26.92 7.31 12.88
CA ALA A 207 -26.96 8.66 13.46
C ALA A 207 -26.02 9.60 12.70
N ILE A 208 -26.47 10.84 12.53
CA ILE A 208 -25.62 11.93 12.05
C ILE A 208 -24.53 12.15 13.11
N PRO A 209 -23.22 12.10 12.75
CA PRO A 209 -22.17 12.42 13.70
C PRO A 209 -22.37 13.83 14.25
N ALA A 210 -22.01 14.10 15.50
CA ALA A 210 -22.03 15.48 16.00
C ALA A 210 -21.05 16.33 15.19
N ALA A 211 -21.39 17.61 15.00
CA ALA A 211 -20.47 18.56 14.37
C ALA A 211 -19.17 18.61 15.17
N PRO A 212 -18.02 18.26 14.58
CA PRO A 212 -16.77 18.29 15.31
C PRO A 212 -16.41 19.74 15.61
N THR A 213 -16.10 20.03 16.87
CA THR A 213 -15.68 21.36 17.31
C THR A 213 -14.23 21.59 16.92
N ALA A 214 -13.95 22.69 16.22
CA ALA A 214 -12.59 23.10 15.92
C ALA A 214 -11.79 23.36 17.22
N PRO A 215 -10.50 23.00 17.29
CA PRO A 215 -9.71 23.25 18.49
C PRO A 215 -9.58 24.75 18.78
N ALA A 216 -10.00 25.20 19.97
CA ALA A 216 -9.94 26.60 20.36
C ALA A 216 -8.50 27.15 20.42
N ASN A 217 -7.51 26.28 20.67
CA ASN A 217 -6.08 26.60 20.75
C ASN A 217 -5.28 25.98 19.59
N SER A 218 -5.82 25.96 18.36
CA SER A 218 -5.12 25.33 17.22
C SER A 218 -3.76 25.97 16.90
N CYS A 219 -2.78 25.15 16.54
CA CYS A 219 -1.48 25.59 16.04
C CYS A 219 -1.59 26.30 14.69
N TRP A 220 -2.61 25.97 13.90
CA TRP A 220 -2.86 26.50 12.57
C TRP A 220 -4.13 27.33 12.57
N LYS A 221 -4.01 28.62 12.26
CA LYS A 221 -5.14 29.56 12.29
C LYS A 221 -5.47 30.02 10.86
N PRO A 222 -6.75 30.27 10.54
CA PRO A 222 -7.12 30.83 9.23
C PRO A 222 -6.33 32.11 8.93
N TYR A 223 -5.84 32.24 7.71
CA TYR A 223 -5.07 33.40 7.27
C TYR A 223 -5.88 34.25 6.27
N THR A 224 -5.88 35.56 6.48
CA THR A 224 -6.47 36.53 5.55
C THR A 224 -5.35 37.20 4.74
N PRO A 225 -5.36 37.10 3.39
CA PRO A 225 -4.37 37.76 2.54
C PRO A 225 -4.18 39.24 2.86
N GLY A 226 -2.93 39.69 2.92
CA GLY A 226 -2.57 41.08 3.21
C GLY A 226 -2.52 41.44 4.70
N THR A 227 -2.82 40.50 5.59
CA THR A 227 -2.67 40.68 7.05
C THR A 227 -1.34 40.13 7.55
N THR A 228 -0.86 40.66 8.68
CA THR A 228 0.33 40.17 9.39
C THR A 228 -0.04 39.88 10.84
N PRO A 229 -0.60 38.69 11.15
CA PRO A 229 -0.95 38.32 12.51
C PRO A 229 0.26 38.41 13.44
N ALA A 230 0.08 38.97 14.64
CA ALA A 230 1.18 39.21 15.58
C ALA A 230 1.86 37.92 16.08
N ASP A 231 1.13 36.81 16.09
CA ASP A 231 1.63 35.49 16.49
C ASP A 231 1.99 34.60 15.29
N MET A 232 2.19 35.15 14.10
CA MET A 232 2.58 34.37 12.92
C MET A 232 4.05 33.93 13.01
N ALA A 233 4.30 32.63 12.90
CA ALA A 233 5.64 32.08 12.82
C ALA A 233 6.24 32.24 11.42
N THR A 234 7.56 32.04 11.33
CA THR A 234 8.30 31.92 10.08
C THR A 234 8.70 30.46 9.83
N ALA A 235 8.87 30.10 8.56
CA ALA A 235 9.43 28.83 8.14
C ALA A 235 10.78 29.05 7.46
N THR A 236 11.70 28.10 7.65
CA THR A 236 12.96 28.02 6.92
C THR A 236 12.95 26.76 6.07
N THR A 237 12.90 26.94 4.76
CA THR A 237 12.87 25.86 3.77
C THR A 237 14.23 25.15 3.64
N ASP A 238 14.26 23.99 2.98
CA ASP A 238 15.51 23.26 2.68
C ASP A 238 16.51 24.09 1.84
N ASN A 239 16.04 25.04 1.04
CA ASN A 239 16.88 25.95 0.26
C ASN A 239 17.25 27.25 1.02
N GLY A 240 16.98 27.31 2.33
CA GLY A 240 17.38 28.41 3.21
C GLY A 240 16.51 29.67 3.10
N GLN A 241 15.35 29.60 2.43
CA GLN A 241 14.43 30.73 2.37
C GLN A 241 13.69 30.86 3.70
N ILE A 242 13.69 32.07 4.25
CA ILE A 242 12.88 32.44 5.41
C ILE A 242 11.62 33.12 4.90
N VAL A 243 10.47 32.50 5.12
CA VAL A 243 9.16 32.98 4.66
C VAL A 243 8.17 33.04 5.82
N PRO A 244 7.12 33.88 5.76
CA PRO A 244 5.96 33.72 6.64
C PRO A 244 5.44 32.28 6.54
N PHE A 245 5.14 31.65 7.67
CA PHE A 245 4.71 30.24 7.68
C PHE A 245 3.21 30.13 7.35
N ILE A 246 2.89 30.49 6.11
CA ILE A 246 1.55 30.43 5.53
C ILE A 246 1.48 29.18 4.65
N VAL A 247 0.41 28.41 4.80
CA VAL A 247 0.13 27.23 3.99
C VAL A 247 -1.17 27.39 3.23
N ARG A 248 -1.17 26.96 1.97
CA ARG A 248 -2.37 26.74 1.18
C ARG A 248 -2.80 25.29 1.36
N LEU A 249 -3.97 25.10 1.94
CA LEU A 249 -4.68 23.83 1.93
C LEU A 249 -5.58 23.79 0.70
N GLU A 250 -5.33 22.86 -0.19
CA GLU A 250 -6.22 22.49 -1.27
C GLU A 250 -6.97 21.21 -0.90
N ARG A 251 -8.29 21.25 -1.02
CA ARG A 251 -9.16 20.08 -0.85
C ARG A 251 -9.97 19.88 -2.12
N GLY A 252 -10.13 18.63 -2.53
CA GLY A 252 -10.98 18.27 -3.65
C GLY A 252 -11.28 16.77 -3.65
N THR A 253 -11.78 16.28 -4.78
CA THR A 253 -11.98 14.85 -5.00
C THR A 253 -11.11 14.35 -6.15
N MET A 254 -10.50 13.18 -6.02
CA MET A 254 -9.73 12.52 -7.07
C MET A 254 -9.92 11.01 -6.94
N ASN A 255 -10.27 10.34 -8.03
CA ASN A 255 -10.63 8.92 -8.06
C ASN A 255 -11.73 8.54 -7.05
N ARG A 256 -12.76 9.40 -6.88
CA ARG A 256 -13.80 9.38 -5.83
C ARG A 256 -13.32 9.65 -4.40
N GLY A 257 -12.03 9.66 -4.13
CA GLY A 257 -11.51 9.97 -2.80
C GLY A 257 -11.44 11.47 -2.55
N ILE A 258 -11.88 11.91 -1.37
CA ILE A 258 -11.59 13.27 -0.90
C ILE A 258 -10.12 13.33 -0.51
N TYR A 259 -9.40 14.31 -1.04
CA TYR A 259 -7.98 14.57 -0.74
C TYR A 259 -7.79 15.89 0.00
N ASP A 260 -6.74 15.93 0.83
CA ASP A 260 -6.16 17.15 1.38
C ASP A 260 -4.71 17.24 0.88
N LEU A 261 -4.34 18.38 0.31
CA LEU A 261 -2.99 18.72 -0.13
C LEU A 261 -2.61 20.06 0.49
N ALA A 262 -1.48 20.13 1.21
CA ALA A 262 -0.99 21.39 1.78
C ALA A 262 0.44 21.72 1.34
N VAL A 263 0.71 23.00 1.14
CA VAL A 263 2.03 23.51 0.75
C VAL A 263 2.29 24.90 1.34
N LEU A 264 3.55 25.25 1.59
CA LEU A 264 3.92 26.65 1.87
C LEU A 264 3.54 27.56 0.71
N PHE A 265 2.91 28.69 1.01
CA PHE A 265 2.33 29.57 0.00
C PHE A 265 2.57 31.04 0.32
N ASP A 266 3.04 31.80 -0.68
CA ASP A 266 3.15 33.25 -0.64
C ASP A 266 1.94 33.82 -1.40
N PRO A 267 0.91 34.32 -0.70
CA PRO A 267 -0.30 34.82 -1.32
C PRO A 267 -0.11 36.13 -2.09
N ALA A 268 1.06 36.78 -1.97
CA ALA A 268 1.39 37.97 -2.75
C ALA A 268 2.01 37.64 -4.12
N LYS A 269 2.31 36.37 -4.39
CA LYS A 269 2.93 35.93 -5.65
C LYS A 269 2.01 34.99 -6.42
N PRO A 270 2.02 35.03 -7.76
CA PRO A 270 1.35 34.02 -8.55
C PRO A 270 2.04 32.65 -8.34
N TRP A 271 1.31 31.59 -8.67
CA TRP A 271 1.86 30.25 -8.81
C TRP A 271 1.35 29.67 -10.12
N THR A 272 2.26 29.24 -10.99
CA THR A 272 1.90 28.45 -12.17
C THR A 272 2.74 27.19 -12.22
N PRO A 273 2.28 26.09 -12.84
CA PRO A 273 3.05 24.85 -12.94
C PRO A 273 4.40 25.00 -13.66
N VAL A 274 4.51 26.00 -14.53
CA VAL A 274 5.73 26.32 -15.31
C VAL A 274 6.62 27.35 -14.62
N ALA A 275 6.15 27.95 -13.52
CA ALA A 275 6.90 28.84 -12.65
C ALA A 275 6.40 28.68 -11.19
N PRO A 276 6.75 27.57 -10.52
CA PRO A 276 6.35 27.33 -9.14
C PRO A 276 6.98 28.35 -8.19
N GLN A 277 6.33 28.62 -7.04
CA GLN A 277 6.93 29.52 -6.05
C GLN A 277 8.18 28.88 -5.42
N ALA A 278 9.19 29.70 -5.17
CA ALA A 278 10.53 29.26 -4.81
C ALA A 278 10.62 28.52 -3.46
N GLN A 279 9.61 28.64 -2.59
CA GLN A 279 9.58 27.92 -1.31
C GLN A 279 9.22 26.44 -1.45
N TRP A 280 8.69 25.98 -2.60
CA TRP A 280 8.54 24.55 -2.86
C TRP A 280 9.78 23.99 -3.54
N ASN A 281 10.27 22.89 -2.99
CA ASN A 281 11.52 22.25 -3.40
C ASN A 281 11.30 21.13 -4.43
N GLY A 282 10.10 21.00 -4.99
CA GLY A 282 9.72 19.94 -5.93
C GLY A 282 9.42 18.60 -5.25
N LYS A 283 9.48 18.49 -3.92
CA LYS A 283 9.32 17.23 -3.20
C LYS A 283 7.87 17.04 -2.74
N VAL A 284 7.41 15.78 -2.75
CA VAL A 284 6.07 15.37 -2.29
C VAL A 284 6.19 14.35 -1.16
N PHE A 285 5.44 14.57 -0.10
CA PHE A 285 5.28 13.67 1.04
C PHE A 285 3.85 13.12 1.06
N TYR A 286 3.71 11.84 0.75
CA TYR A 286 2.43 11.17 0.60
C TYR A 286 2.11 10.33 1.85
N SER A 287 1.06 10.71 2.58
CA SER A 287 0.61 9.99 3.78
C SER A 287 -0.48 8.97 3.45
N PHE A 288 -0.22 7.70 3.78
CA PHE A 288 -1.15 6.59 3.60
C PHE A 288 -1.89 6.26 4.89
N GLY A 289 -3.20 6.01 4.78
CA GLY A 289 -4.06 5.66 5.93
C GLY A 289 -3.98 4.18 6.31
N ALA A 290 -4.19 3.90 7.60
CA ALA A 290 -4.02 2.59 8.22
C ALA A 290 -5.28 1.68 8.12
N SER A 291 -5.30 0.57 8.87
CA SER A 291 -6.40 -0.41 8.92
C SER A 291 -6.68 -1.11 7.58
N THR A 292 -7.87 -1.67 7.40
CA THR A 292 -8.38 -2.22 6.14
C THR A 292 -9.91 -2.26 6.19
N GLY A 293 -10.58 -1.83 5.12
CA GLY A 293 -12.04 -1.85 5.02
C GLY A 293 -12.57 -1.81 3.59
N GLN A 294 -13.89 -2.04 3.46
CA GLN A 294 -14.63 -2.07 2.19
C GLN A 294 -15.89 -1.16 2.20
N PRO A 295 -15.84 0.06 2.79
CA PRO A 295 -17.03 0.90 2.90
C PRO A 295 -17.50 1.43 1.55
N ARG A 296 -18.81 1.48 1.35
CA ARG A 296 -19.47 1.90 0.10
C ARG A 296 -19.81 3.39 0.08
N ARG A 297 -19.02 4.23 0.77
CA ARG A 297 -19.29 5.67 0.89
C ARG A 297 -18.01 6.49 0.94
N GLN A 298 -18.09 7.70 0.41
CA GLN A 298 -17.01 8.69 0.40
C GLN A 298 -16.82 9.28 1.81
N ALA A 299 -15.56 9.48 2.21
CA ALA A 299 -15.19 10.10 3.48
C ALA A 299 -13.85 10.84 3.33
N ARG A 300 -13.50 11.68 4.31
CA ARG A 300 -12.13 12.23 4.42
C ARG A 300 -11.18 11.15 4.93
N SER A 301 -9.91 11.27 4.55
CA SER A 301 -8.84 10.35 4.95
C SER A 301 -8.60 10.39 6.47
N THR A 302 -8.23 9.25 7.04
CA THR A 302 -7.73 9.09 8.41
C THR A 302 -6.20 9.03 8.48
N ALA A 303 -5.52 9.16 7.34
CA ALA A 303 -4.06 9.30 7.28
C ALA A 303 -3.57 10.51 8.08
N THR A 304 -2.26 10.58 8.34
CA THR A 304 -1.64 11.68 9.08
C THR A 304 -2.03 13.01 8.45
N ALA A 305 -2.68 13.85 9.24
CA ALA A 305 -3.19 15.13 8.77
C ALA A 305 -2.04 16.10 8.47
N TRP A 306 -2.21 16.95 7.46
CA TRP A 306 -1.22 17.98 7.11
C TRP A 306 -0.85 18.88 8.30
N SER A 307 -1.77 19.13 9.24
CA SER A 307 -1.55 19.95 10.44
C SER A 307 -0.53 19.33 11.42
N GLN A 308 -0.24 18.04 11.26
CA GLN A 308 0.77 17.29 12.02
C GLN A 308 2.11 17.15 11.27
N LEU A 309 2.18 17.59 10.00
CA LEU A 309 3.35 17.50 9.13
C LEU A 309 4.10 18.85 9.03
N GLU A 310 4.20 19.53 10.18
CA GLU A 310 4.80 20.87 10.29
C GLU A 310 6.24 20.89 9.75
N LEU A 311 7.05 19.87 10.07
CA LEU A 311 8.44 19.79 9.62
C LEU A 311 8.55 19.69 8.10
N GLN A 312 7.73 18.85 7.47
CA GLN A 312 7.71 18.66 6.02
C GLN A 312 7.30 19.96 5.33
N LEU A 313 6.22 20.58 5.82
CA LEU A 313 5.74 21.87 5.33
C LEU A 313 6.81 22.94 5.49
N GLN A 314 7.40 23.10 6.68
CA GLN A 314 8.45 24.07 6.96
C GLN A 314 9.62 23.97 5.97
N ARG A 315 10.00 22.74 5.60
CA ARG A 315 11.09 22.46 4.67
C ARG A 315 10.75 22.64 3.19
N GLY A 316 9.49 22.99 2.89
CA GLY A 316 9.04 23.29 1.54
C GLY A 316 8.54 22.08 0.77
N TRP A 317 8.05 21.04 1.45
CA TRP A 317 7.40 19.89 0.81
C TRP A 317 5.92 20.17 0.57
N ILE A 318 5.37 19.57 -0.50
CA ILE A 318 3.92 19.35 -0.60
C ILE A 318 3.57 18.11 0.22
N VAL A 319 2.58 18.19 1.10
CA VAL A 319 2.06 17.03 1.85
C VAL A 319 0.67 16.66 1.34
N VAL A 320 0.41 15.36 1.17
CA VAL A 320 -0.81 14.85 0.52
C VAL A 320 -1.40 13.69 1.30
N SER A 321 -2.73 13.65 1.39
CA SER A 321 -3.49 12.45 1.74
C SER A 321 -4.75 12.34 0.89
N ASN A 322 -5.18 11.11 0.59
CA ASN A 322 -6.43 10.84 -0.14
C ASN A 322 -7.12 9.62 0.50
N SER A 323 -8.44 9.69 0.69
CA SER A 323 -9.24 8.59 1.27
C SER A 323 -9.23 7.30 0.45
N MET A 324 -9.00 7.34 -0.86
CA MET A 324 -8.80 6.11 -1.66
C MET A 324 -7.39 5.51 -1.50
N THR A 325 -6.51 6.20 -0.79
CA THR A 325 -5.21 5.71 -0.32
C THR A 325 -5.17 5.50 1.21
N ASP A 326 -6.36 5.49 1.83
CA ASP A 326 -6.58 5.09 3.22
C ASP A 326 -7.14 3.67 3.24
N SER A 327 -6.39 2.74 3.83
CA SER A 327 -6.79 1.33 3.82
C SER A 327 -8.11 1.07 4.54
N LEU A 328 -8.46 1.87 5.56
CA LEU A 328 -9.76 1.80 6.24
C LEU A 328 -10.93 2.05 5.27
N ARG A 329 -10.68 2.82 4.21
CA ARG A 329 -11.69 3.27 3.25
C ARG A 329 -11.61 2.57 1.91
N ASN A 330 -10.46 2.00 1.56
CA ASN A 330 -10.25 1.30 0.32
C ASN A 330 -9.23 0.16 0.47
N SER A 331 -9.67 -1.08 0.31
CA SER A 331 -8.79 -2.25 0.26
C SER A 331 -8.44 -2.71 -1.17
N ASN A 332 -8.90 -2.01 -2.21
CA ASN A 332 -8.54 -2.31 -3.59
C ASN A 332 -7.20 -1.63 -3.91
N ARG A 333 -6.15 -2.45 -3.95
CA ARG A 333 -4.76 -2.01 -4.03
C ARG A 333 -4.36 -1.47 -5.39
N VAL A 334 -5.07 -1.88 -6.46
CA VAL A 334 -4.90 -1.31 -7.79
C VAL A 334 -5.50 0.09 -7.86
N VAL A 335 -6.72 0.27 -7.33
CA VAL A 335 -7.35 1.61 -7.20
C VAL A 335 -6.53 2.52 -6.30
N MET A 336 -5.98 2.00 -5.19
CA MET A 336 -5.08 2.75 -4.32
C MET A 336 -3.85 3.25 -5.09
N SER A 337 -3.19 2.36 -5.84
CA SER A 337 -2.01 2.74 -6.60
C SER A 337 -2.35 3.76 -7.69
N GLU A 338 -3.46 3.55 -8.41
CA GLU A 338 -3.99 4.46 -9.43
C GLU A 338 -4.25 5.85 -8.84
N THR A 339 -4.78 5.91 -7.63
CA THR A 339 -5.03 7.18 -6.95
C THR A 339 -3.73 7.93 -6.67
N VAL A 340 -2.65 7.25 -6.26
CA VAL A 340 -1.33 7.89 -6.09
C VAL A 340 -0.83 8.47 -7.41
N MET A 341 -0.96 7.74 -8.50
CA MET A 341 -0.58 8.20 -9.84
C MET A 341 -1.39 9.46 -10.23
N MET A 342 -2.71 9.43 -10.09
CA MET A 342 -3.58 10.58 -10.41
C MET A 342 -3.30 11.78 -9.51
N MET A 343 -2.99 11.58 -8.22
CA MET A 343 -2.60 12.67 -7.33
C MET A 343 -1.25 13.29 -7.73
N LYS A 344 -0.27 12.48 -8.15
CA LYS A 344 1.02 13.01 -8.66
C LYS A 344 0.83 13.80 -9.94
N GLU A 345 -0.03 13.31 -10.82
CA GLU A 345 -0.41 14.02 -12.04
C GLU A 345 -1.02 15.37 -11.72
N HIS A 346 -2.05 15.41 -10.87
CA HIS A 346 -2.69 16.64 -10.41
C HIS A 346 -1.71 17.65 -9.80
N ILE A 347 -0.73 17.17 -9.01
CA ILE A 347 0.35 18.01 -8.50
C ILE A 347 1.22 18.56 -9.64
N GLY A 348 1.57 17.70 -10.61
CA GLY A 348 2.27 18.09 -11.83
C GLY A 348 1.56 19.22 -12.58
N ASP A 349 0.26 19.06 -12.78
CA ASP A 349 -0.57 19.95 -13.59
C ASP A 349 -0.97 21.23 -12.86
N THR A 350 -0.95 21.25 -11.53
CA THR A 350 -1.38 22.41 -10.72
C THR A 350 -0.22 23.16 -10.07
N TYR A 351 0.84 22.44 -9.68
CA TYR A 351 1.97 22.98 -8.92
C TYR A 351 3.28 22.96 -9.69
N GLY A 352 3.48 22.00 -10.60
CA GLY A 352 4.67 21.87 -11.43
C GLY A 352 5.39 20.54 -11.27
N SER A 353 6.54 20.38 -11.94
CA SER A 353 7.28 19.12 -11.98
C SER A 353 7.73 18.63 -10.60
N ILE A 354 7.45 17.36 -10.30
CA ILE A 354 7.88 16.67 -9.07
C ILE A 354 9.33 16.19 -9.23
N ARG A 355 10.16 16.48 -8.24
CA ARG A 355 11.54 16.00 -8.13
C ARG A 355 11.62 14.55 -7.61
N TYR A 356 10.89 14.25 -6.54
CA TYR A 356 10.65 12.89 -6.04
C TYR A 356 9.47 12.87 -5.06
N THR A 357 8.93 11.67 -4.83
CA THR A 357 7.82 11.38 -3.93
C THR A 357 8.24 10.38 -2.86
N LEU A 358 8.06 10.78 -1.59
CA LEU A 358 8.22 9.94 -0.41
C LEU A 358 6.85 9.45 0.07
N GLY A 359 6.65 8.15 0.15
CA GLY A 359 5.49 7.55 0.81
C GLY A 359 5.73 7.26 2.30
N THR A 360 4.72 7.41 3.14
CA THR A 360 4.78 6.92 4.52
C THR A 360 3.46 6.35 5.01
N GLY A 361 3.54 5.36 5.89
CA GLY A 361 2.35 4.81 6.54
C GLY A 361 2.70 3.75 7.58
N CYS A 362 1.75 3.56 8.49
CA CYS A 362 1.76 2.55 9.53
C CYS A 362 0.71 1.47 9.24
N SER A 363 0.99 0.19 9.50
CA SER A 363 -0.03 -0.87 9.39
C SER A 363 -0.61 -0.95 7.97
N GLY A 364 -1.92 -0.78 7.77
CA GLY A 364 -2.53 -0.64 6.44
C GLY A 364 -1.91 0.45 5.55
N GLY A 365 -1.28 1.49 6.12
CA GLY A 365 -0.54 2.49 5.37
C GLY A 365 0.83 2.00 4.89
N SER A 366 1.44 1.07 5.62
CA SER A 366 2.66 0.36 5.17
C SER A 366 2.34 -0.61 4.02
N ILE A 367 1.18 -1.28 4.07
CA ILE A 367 0.65 -2.07 2.95
C ILE A 367 0.52 -1.17 1.72
N ASN A 368 -0.10 0.00 1.85
CA ASN A 368 -0.24 0.92 0.72
C ASN A 368 1.12 1.39 0.17
N SER A 369 2.06 1.73 1.05
CA SER A 369 3.42 2.11 0.67
C SER A 369 4.13 1.00 -0.14
N ASN A 370 4.19 -0.21 0.40
CA ASN A 370 4.91 -1.34 -0.20
C ASN A 370 4.21 -1.87 -1.46
N MET A 371 2.88 -1.97 -1.44
CA MET A 371 2.13 -2.42 -2.60
C MET A 371 2.14 -1.41 -3.74
N ASN A 372 2.23 -0.10 -3.46
CA ASN A 372 2.37 0.89 -4.51
C ASN A 372 3.69 0.70 -5.28
N LEU A 373 4.81 0.50 -4.56
CA LEU A 373 6.11 0.16 -5.14
C LEU A 373 6.05 -1.12 -5.99
N SER A 374 5.26 -2.11 -5.55
CA SER A 374 5.13 -3.40 -6.23
C SER A 374 4.20 -3.37 -7.45
N ILE A 375 3.04 -2.72 -7.36
CA ILE A 375 2.00 -2.66 -8.39
C ILE A 375 2.32 -1.60 -9.44
N MET A 376 2.89 -0.46 -9.04
CA MET A 376 3.28 0.63 -9.95
C MET A 376 4.69 1.17 -9.61
N PRO A 377 5.74 0.41 -9.97
CA PRO A 377 7.12 0.84 -9.74
C PRO A 377 7.40 2.20 -10.40
N GLY A 378 7.99 3.13 -9.66
CA GLY A 378 8.25 4.51 -10.11
C GLY A 378 7.20 5.54 -9.67
N ASN A 379 6.07 5.11 -9.08
CA ASN A 379 5.14 6.06 -8.45
C ASN A 379 5.70 6.69 -7.17
N LEU A 380 6.44 5.93 -6.37
CA LEU A 380 7.18 6.43 -5.21
C LEU A 380 8.66 6.16 -5.41
N ASP A 381 9.51 7.11 -5.05
CA ASP A 381 10.98 6.98 -5.14
C ASP A 381 11.56 6.33 -3.87
N GLY A 382 10.86 6.49 -2.74
CA GLY A 382 11.17 5.81 -1.49
C GLY A 382 10.01 5.82 -0.50
N VAL A 383 10.10 4.96 0.52
CA VAL A 383 9.10 4.82 1.58
C VAL A 383 9.72 4.75 2.97
N VAL A 384 9.10 5.43 3.93
CA VAL A 384 9.36 5.26 5.36
C VAL A 384 8.14 4.58 5.97
N THR A 385 8.26 3.29 6.31
CA THR A 385 7.17 2.49 6.85
C THR A 385 7.33 2.25 8.34
N ASN A 386 6.19 2.18 9.04
CA ASN A 386 6.09 1.80 10.44
C ASN A 386 5.16 0.58 10.57
N CYS A 387 5.34 -0.24 11.62
CA CYS A 387 4.44 -1.35 11.95
C CYS A 387 4.13 -2.20 10.71
N THR A 388 5.20 -2.53 9.99
CA THR A 388 5.15 -2.79 8.55
C THR A 388 4.49 -4.15 8.22
N TYR A 389 3.73 -4.18 7.14
CA TYR A 389 3.28 -5.39 6.44
C TYR A 389 3.73 -5.34 4.97
N PRO A 390 4.04 -6.48 4.34
CA PRO A 390 4.43 -6.54 2.94
C PRO A 390 3.29 -6.19 1.98
N ASP A 391 2.14 -6.84 2.16
CA ASP A 391 0.93 -6.69 1.32
C ASP A 391 -0.30 -7.28 2.01
N SER A 392 -1.50 -7.01 1.49
CA SER A 392 -2.74 -7.49 2.11
C SER A 392 -3.04 -8.97 1.90
N GLU A 393 -2.59 -9.59 0.80
CA GLU A 393 -2.94 -10.98 0.48
C GLU A 393 -2.16 -11.95 1.37
N THR A 394 -0.87 -11.70 1.56
CA THR A 394 0.00 -12.52 2.41
C THR A 394 -0.26 -12.29 3.90
N THR A 395 -0.60 -11.06 4.33
CA THR A 395 -1.13 -10.83 5.68
C THR A 395 -2.46 -11.56 5.91
N SER A 396 -3.31 -11.71 4.88
CA SER A 396 -4.56 -12.46 5.00
C SER A 396 -4.36 -13.96 5.23
N LEU A 397 -3.18 -14.53 4.92
CA LEU A 397 -2.85 -15.91 5.28
C LEU A 397 -2.83 -16.09 6.79
N GLU A 398 -2.10 -15.24 7.50
CA GLU A 398 -2.02 -15.28 8.96
C GLU A 398 -3.38 -14.98 9.62
N VAL A 399 -4.12 -13.99 9.10
CA VAL A 399 -5.50 -13.72 9.57
C VAL A 399 -6.37 -14.97 9.45
N GLY A 400 -6.34 -15.63 8.28
CA GLY A 400 -7.12 -16.84 8.02
C GLY A 400 -6.71 -18.01 8.92
N ASP A 401 -5.40 -18.26 9.04
CA ASP A 401 -4.85 -19.32 9.88
C ASP A 401 -5.17 -19.13 11.35
N CYS A 402 -4.93 -17.93 11.87
CA CYS A 402 -5.25 -17.60 13.25
C CYS A 402 -6.75 -17.70 13.52
N THR A 403 -7.60 -17.30 12.57
CA THR A 403 -9.05 -17.43 12.73
C THR A 403 -9.47 -18.89 12.85
N LEU A 404 -8.89 -19.77 12.03
CA LEU A 404 -9.15 -21.21 12.09
C LEU A 404 -8.61 -21.84 13.37
N LEU A 405 -7.42 -21.45 13.82
CA LEU A 405 -6.80 -21.98 15.05
C LEU A 405 -7.60 -21.61 16.29
N VAL A 406 -7.98 -20.33 16.43
CA VAL A 406 -8.79 -19.85 17.56
C VAL A 406 -10.11 -20.63 17.66
N GLU A 407 -10.79 -20.89 16.54
CA GLU A 407 -12.01 -21.69 16.53
C GLU A 407 -11.72 -23.20 16.78
N ALA A 408 -10.61 -23.73 16.28
CA ALA A 408 -10.24 -25.13 16.45
C ALA A 408 -9.96 -25.50 17.91
N TYR A 409 -9.31 -24.61 18.67
CA TYR A 409 -9.04 -24.82 20.10
C TYR A 409 -10.32 -24.92 20.94
N GLN A 410 -11.41 -24.29 20.48
CA GLN A 410 -12.72 -24.37 21.14
C GLN A 410 -13.51 -25.64 20.78
N LYS A 411 -13.00 -26.51 19.90
CA LYS A 411 -13.70 -27.74 19.51
C LYS A 411 -13.63 -28.80 20.61
N PRO A 412 -14.71 -29.56 20.87
CA PRO A 412 -14.75 -30.55 21.96
C PRO A 412 -13.62 -31.57 21.92
N GLN A 413 -13.15 -31.94 20.72
CA GLN A 413 -12.04 -32.87 20.53
C GLN A 413 -10.72 -32.31 21.08
N MET A 414 -10.44 -31.02 20.83
CA MET A 414 -9.25 -30.35 21.37
C MET A 414 -9.39 -30.14 22.88
N GLN A 415 -10.54 -29.64 23.33
CA GLN A 415 -10.80 -29.42 24.76
C GLN A 415 -10.70 -30.72 25.58
N ALA A 416 -11.11 -31.87 25.02
CA ALA A 416 -10.98 -33.16 25.68
C ALA A 416 -9.50 -33.57 25.89
N LEU A 417 -8.61 -33.28 24.95
CA LEU A 417 -7.17 -33.55 25.09
C LEU A 417 -6.50 -32.70 26.17
N TRP A 418 -7.05 -31.53 26.46
CA TRP A 418 -6.54 -30.59 27.45
C TRP A 418 -7.27 -30.64 28.78
N SER A 419 -8.26 -31.53 28.92
CA SER A 419 -9.02 -31.70 30.16
C SER A 419 -8.08 -32.03 31.33
N GLY A 420 -8.11 -31.20 32.36
CA GLY A 420 -7.30 -31.35 33.57
C GLY A 420 -5.88 -30.76 33.48
N MET A 421 -5.49 -30.16 32.35
CA MET A 421 -4.25 -29.38 32.24
C MET A 421 -4.40 -27.99 32.90
N LEU A 422 -3.29 -27.40 33.31
CA LEU A 422 -3.28 -25.99 33.72
C LEU A 422 -3.51 -25.11 32.49
N GLN A 423 -4.27 -24.02 32.65
CA GLN A 423 -4.51 -23.08 31.54
C GLN A 423 -3.20 -22.49 31.00
N SER A 424 -2.19 -22.29 31.84
CA SER A 424 -0.86 -21.82 31.40
C SER A 424 -0.17 -22.80 30.44
N ASP A 425 -0.37 -24.10 30.64
CA ASP A 425 0.22 -25.13 29.78
C ASP A 425 -0.53 -25.20 28.44
N ILE A 426 -1.85 -25.01 28.46
CA ILE A 426 -2.68 -24.87 27.26
C ILE A 426 -2.22 -23.65 26.46
N ASN A 427 -2.09 -22.49 27.11
CA ASN A 427 -1.64 -21.25 26.48
C ASN A 427 -0.24 -21.40 25.85
N ALA A 428 0.67 -22.12 26.52
CA ALA A 428 1.99 -22.40 25.98
C ALA A 428 1.95 -23.32 24.74
N LYS A 429 1.00 -24.26 24.68
CA LYS A 429 0.75 -25.10 23.50
C LYS A 429 0.17 -24.29 22.34
N GLU A 430 -0.84 -23.47 22.61
CA GLU A 430 -1.43 -22.56 21.61
C GLU A 430 -0.38 -21.61 21.05
N ALA A 431 0.45 -20.99 21.91
CA ALA A 431 1.57 -20.14 21.48
C ALA A 431 2.53 -20.86 20.54
N ALA A 432 2.91 -22.09 20.89
CA ALA A 432 3.81 -22.91 20.07
C ALA A 432 3.20 -23.29 18.70
N ILE A 433 1.89 -23.58 18.65
CA ILE A 433 1.17 -23.88 17.40
C ILE A 433 1.04 -22.61 16.54
N ASN A 434 0.69 -21.48 17.18
CA ASN A 434 0.49 -20.20 16.52
C ASN A 434 1.82 -19.62 16.00
N GLY A 435 2.96 -19.97 16.60
CA GLY A 435 4.27 -19.40 16.25
C GLY A 435 4.55 -18.05 16.92
N HIS A 436 3.67 -17.61 17.81
CA HIS A 436 3.74 -16.31 18.48
C HIS A 436 4.36 -16.42 19.88
N PRO A 437 4.77 -15.29 20.49
CA PRO A 437 5.29 -15.28 21.86
C PRO A 437 4.31 -15.85 22.89
N ASP A 438 3.00 -15.67 22.66
CA ASP A 438 1.92 -16.26 23.43
C ASP A 438 0.66 -16.47 22.58
N GLN A 439 -0.40 -17.01 23.17
CA GLN A 439 -1.65 -17.36 22.47
C GLN A 439 -2.38 -16.14 21.90
N THR A 440 -2.13 -14.94 22.43
CA THR A 440 -2.95 -13.76 22.13
C THR A 440 -2.69 -13.18 20.74
N GLY A 441 -1.57 -13.52 20.08
CA GLY A 441 -1.29 -13.08 18.71
C GLY A 441 -2.38 -13.51 17.71
N CYS A 442 -2.87 -14.76 17.80
CA CYS A 442 -3.98 -15.19 16.95
C CYS A 442 -5.35 -14.70 17.42
N GLN A 443 -5.55 -14.52 18.73
CA GLN A 443 -6.77 -13.93 19.27
C GLN A 443 -6.94 -12.47 18.81
N ALA A 444 -5.83 -11.72 18.74
CA ALA A 444 -5.77 -10.38 18.21
C ALA A 444 -6.19 -10.32 16.72
N TRP A 445 -5.61 -11.18 15.88
CA TRP A 445 -6.00 -11.30 14.47
C TRP A 445 -7.48 -11.66 14.30
N PHE A 446 -7.97 -12.62 15.09
CA PHE A 446 -9.39 -13.01 15.11
C PHE A 446 -10.29 -11.81 15.41
N ASN A 447 -9.99 -11.05 16.46
CA ASN A 447 -10.80 -9.92 16.92
C ASN A 447 -10.78 -8.73 15.95
N LEU A 448 -9.62 -8.38 15.41
CA LEU A 448 -9.45 -7.17 14.61
C LEU A 448 -9.84 -7.38 13.15
N PHE A 449 -9.48 -8.53 12.56
CA PHE A 449 -9.58 -8.73 11.11
C PHE A 449 -10.22 -10.06 10.68
N GLY A 450 -10.53 -10.99 11.60
CA GLY A 450 -11.20 -12.26 11.27
C GLY A 450 -12.57 -12.08 10.61
N SER A 451 -13.24 -10.94 10.82
CA SER A 451 -14.51 -10.60 10.18
C SER A 451 -14.39 -9.82 8.86
N ASN A 452 -13.19 -9.35 8.49
CA ASN A 452 -12.99 -8.53 7.28
C ASN A 452 -13.21 -9.33 5.97
N GLY A 453 -13.12 -10.66 6.04
CA GLY A 453 -13.45 -11.57 4.93
C GLY A 453 -14.94 -11.92 4.80
N LYS A 454 -15.79 -11.56 5.78
CA LYS A 454 -17.21 -11.93 5.77
C LYS A 454 -17.96 -11.20 4.66
N ALA A 455 -18.75 -11.96 3.89
CA ALA A 455 -19.60 -11.42 2.84
C ALA A 455 -20.99 -11.04 3.38
N GLY A 456 -21.39 -9.78 3.18
CA GLY A 456 -22.72 -9.29 3.49
C GLY A 456 -22.98 -9.18 4.99
N LEU A 457 -24.16 -9.64 5.42
CA LEU A 457 -24.54 -9.69 6.82
C LEU A 457 -23.83 -10.81 7.56
N TYR A 458 -23.27 -10.47 8.72
CA TYR A 458 -22.72 -11.44 9.66
C TYR A 458 -22.88 -10.95 11.10
N LYS A 459 -22.79 -11.87 12.06
CA LYS A 459 -22.65 -11.52 13.47
C LYS A 459 -21.18 -11.55 13.83
N MET A 460 -20.68 -10.46 14.40
CA MET A 460 -19.28 -10.37 14.80
C MET A 460 -19.02 -11.36 15.94
N ARG A 461 -17.96 -12.15 15.80
CA ARG A 461 -17.46 -13.04 16.86
C ARG A 461 -16.15 -12.45 17.39
N THR A 462 -15.96 -12.53 18.70
CA THR A 462 -14.81 -11.94 19.38
C THR A 462 -14.37 -12.84 20.52
N VAL A 463 -13.06 -13.06 20.67
CA VAL A 463 -12.44 -13.59 21.89
C VAL A 463 -12.62 -12.57 23.01
N THR A 464 -13.40 -12.94 24.03
CA THR A 464 -13.73 -12.08 25.18
C THR A 464 -12.85 -12.31 26.40
N ASP A 465 -12.09 -13.40 26.41
CA ASP A 465 -11.13 -13.73 27.47
C ASP A 465 -9.83 -14.22 26.86
N ASN A 466 -8.79 -13.39 26.97
CA ASN A 466 -7.47 -13.70 26.40
C ASN A 466 -6.77 -14.89 27.08
N ASN A 467 -7.18 -15.24 28.32
CA ASN A 467 -6.57 -16.34 29.05
C ASN A 467 -7.14 -17.71 28.64
N THR A 468 -8.45 -17.79 28.36
CA THR A 468 -9.13 -19.06 27.99
C THR A 468 -9.42 -19.16 26.49
N GLY A 469 -9.30 -18.06 25.75
CA GLY A 469 -9.69 -17.99 24.34
C GLY A 469 -11.22 -18.02 24.13
N ALA A 470 -12.01 -17.82 25.18
CA ALA A 470 -13.47 -17.91 25.10
C ALA A 470 -14.04 -16.91 24.06
N ILE A 471 -14.88 -17.42 23.15
CA ILE A 471 -15.47 -16.65 22.05
C ILE A 471 -16.93 -16.32 22.38
N SER A 472 -17.31 -15.07 22.13
CA SER A 472 -18.71 -14.62 22.12
C SER A 472 -19.14 -14.18 20.72
N GLU A 473 -20.45 -14.19 20.47
CA GLU A 473 -21.04 -13.71 19.23
C GLU A 473 -22.01 -12.55 19.53
N ALA A 474 -21.93 -11.48 18.74
CA ALA A 474 -22.81 -10.34 18.87
C ALA A 474 -24.27 -10.70 18.53
N ALA A 475 -25.22 -10.13 19.28
CA ALA A 475 -26.64 -10.39 19.07
C ALA A 475 -27.15 -9.81 17.74
N THR A 476 -26.65 -8.64 17.34
CA THR A 476 -27.09 -7.90 16.15
C THR A 476 -26.13 -8.10 14.98
N PRO A 477 -26.63 -8.36 13.76
CA PRO A 477 -25.79 -8.45 12.58
C PRO A 477 -25.24 -7.08 12.17
N THR A 478 -24.08 -7.12 11.53
CA THR A 478 -23.37 -5.99 10.95
C THR A 478 -22.89 -6.36 9.54
N ASN A 479 -22.23 -5.42 8.85
CA ASN A 479 -21.62 -5.65 7.54
C ASN A 479 -20.39 -4.76 7.33
N ASN A 480 -19.49 -5.19 6.44
CA ASN A 480 -18.26 -4.47 6.07
C ASN A 480 -18.51 -3.31 5.07
N CYS A 481 -19.73 -3.16 4.55
CA CYS A 481 -20.05 -2.12 3.57
C CYS A 481 -20.24 -0.73 4.17
N GLU A 482 -20.40 -0.62 5.50
CA GLU A 482 -20.95 0.56 6.18
C GLU A 482 -22.31 1.00 5.57
N LEU A 483 -23.13 0.03 5.18
CA LEU A 483 -24.47 0.24 4.63
C LEU A 483 -25.55 -0.22 5.60
N PRO A 484 -26.81 0.24 5.45
CA PRO A 484 -27.93 -0.36 6.16
C PRO A 484 -28.00 -1.86 5.88
N ASN A 485 -28.34 -2.66 6.90
CA ASN A 485 -28.36 -4.12 6.76
C ASN A 485 -29.32 -4.63 5.65
N SER A 486 -30.36 -3.87 5.31
CA SER A 486 -31.28 -4.19 4.20
C SER A 486 -30.68 -3.94 2.81
N ALA A 487 -29.50 -3.34 2.71
CA ALA A 487 -28.86 -2.92 1.46
C ALA A 487 -27.62 -3.77 1.10
N VAL A 488 -27.43 -4.91 1.75
CA VAL A 488 -26.27 -5.79 1.55
C VAL A 488 -26.72 -7.24 1.35
N TYR A 489 -25.83 -8.06 0.80
CA TYR A 489 -26.05 -9.51 0.68
C TYR A 489 -26.39 -10.12 2.04
N ASP A 490 -27.38 -11.00 2.07
CA ASP A 490 -27.78 -11.76 3.25
C ASP A 490 -27.54 -13.25 3.00
N PRO A 491 -26.55 -13.87 3.66
CA PRO A 491 -26.30 -15.31 3.56
C PRO A 491 -27.51 -16.17 3.93
N ALA A 492 -28.45 -15.67 4.74
CA ALA A 492 -29.69 -16.37 5.06
C ALA A 492 -30.72 -16.31 3.92
N ASN A 493 -30.57 -15.37 2.98
CA ASN A 493 -31.44 -15.17 1.81
C ASN A 493 -30.63 -14.98 0.52
N PRO A 494 -29.77 -15.95 0.14
CA PRO A 494 -28.69 -15.72 -0.81
C PRO A 494 -29.17 -15.50 -2.25
N VAL A 495 -30.31 -16.08 -2.64
CA VAL A 495 -30.90 -15.88 -3.98
C VAL A 495 -31.57 -14.52 -4.09
N ALA A 496 -32.37 -14.14 -3.09
CA ALA A 496 -33.11 -12.88 -3.08
C ALA A 496 -32.18 -11.66 -2.98
N THR A 497 -31.02 -11.82 -2.35
CA THR A 497 -30.04 -10.76 -2.14
C THR A 497 -28.78 -10.89 -3.00
N ALA A 498 -28.79 -11.77 -4.00
CA ALA A 498 -27.62 -12.08 -4.84
C ALA A 498 -27.03 -10.85 -5.55
N THR A 499 -27.87 -9.85 -5.87
CA THR A 499 -27.48 -8.60 -6.54
C THR A 499 -26.99 -7.53 -5.58
N LEU A 500 -27.12 -7.74 -4.27
CA LEU A 500 -26.71 -6.77 -3.27
C LEU A 500 -25.20 -6.87 -2.96
N PRO A 501 -24.57 -5.77 -2.52
CA PRO A 501 -23.16 -5.73 -2.16
C PRO A 501 -22.75 -6.79 -1.13
N ARG A 502 -21.66 -7.52 -1.43
CA ARG A 502 -21.02 -8.48 -0.50
C ARG A 502 -19.97 -7.83 0.41
N CYS A 503 -19.21 -6.87 -0.10
CA CYS A 503 -18.21 -6.09 0.66
C CYS A 503 -17.20 -6.90 1.49
N ASN A 504 -16.86 -8.12 1.11
CA ASN A 504 -15.63 -8.75 1.59
C ASN A 504 -14.42 -8.22 0.78
N ALA A 505 -13.21 -8.47 1.28
CA ALA A 505 -11.96 -7.99 0.67
C ALA A 505 -11.87 -8.25 -0.85
N TRP A 506 -12.16 -9.48 -1.30
CA TRP A 506 -12.10 -9.84 -2.72
C TRP A 506 -13.20 -9.20 -3.57
N SER A 507 -14.43 -9.05 -3.05
CA SER A 507 -15.50 -8.37 -3.78
C SER A 507 -15.21 -6.90 -4.04
N TRP A 508 -14.39 -6.26 -3.19
CA TRP A 508 -13.92 -4.90 -3.42
C TRP A 508 -12.91 -4.80 -4.58
N GLY A 509 -12.20 -5.91 -4.86
CA GLY A 509 -11.30 -6.10 -5.99
C GLY A 509 -11.92 -6.87 -7.17
N ALA A 510 -13.25 -7.00 -7.28
CA ALA A 510 -13.86 -7.87 -8.28
C ALA A 510 -13.49 -7.53 -9.74
N SER A 511 -13.20 -6.25 -10.05
CA SER A 511 -12.68 -5.84 -11.38
C SER A 511 -11.29 -6.41 -11.69
N ILE A 512 -10.55 -6.81 -10.67
CA ILE A 512 -9.20 -7.37 -10.73
C ILE A 512 -9.28 -8.90 -10.78
N TRP A 513 -10.03 -9.50 -9.87
CA TRP A 513 -10.08 -10.95 -9.67
C TRP A 513 -11.06 -11.67 -10.61
N GLY A 514 -12.15 -11.00 -10.98
CA GLY A 514 -13.30 -11.64 -11.62
C GLY A 514 -14.14 -12.44 -10.62
N THR A 515 -15.17 -13.12 -11.12
CA THR A 515 -16.10 -13.89 -10.30
C THR A 515 -15.95 -15.39 -10.53
N VAL A 516 -16.41 -16.16 -9.56
CA VAL A 516 -16.56 -17.62 -9.67
C VAL A 516 -17.66 -17.95 -10.68
N SER A 517 -17.47 -19.00 -11.48
CA SER A 517 -18.45 -19.39 -12.52
C SER A 517 -19.82 -19.68 -11.90
N GLY A 518 -20.87 -19.04 -12.41
CA GLY A 518 -22.24 -19.21 -11.92
C GLY A 518 -22.53 -18.60 -10.53
N SER A 519 -21.60 -17.81 -9.98
CA SER A 519 -21.74 -17.18 -8.65
C SER A 519 -21.36 -15.69 -8.69
N PRO A 520 -22.02 -14.83 -7.90
CA PRO A 520 -21.63 -13.42 -7.74
C PRO A 520 -20.40 -13.24 -6.85
N ALA A 521 -19.87 -14.31 -6.25
CA ALA A 521 -18.66 -14.25 -5.43
C ALA A 521 -17.43 -13.92 -6.29
N ALA A 522 -16.60 -12.99 -5.80
CA ALA A 522 -15.28 -12.75 -6.40
C ALA A 522 -14.36 -13.96 -6.16
N LYS A 523 -13.44 -14.18 -7.09
CA LYS A 523 -12.39 -15.20 -6.92
C LYS A 523 -11.48 -14.84 -5.74
N ASP A 524 -11.00 -15.86 -5.03
CA ASP A 524 -10.28 -15.74 -3.76
C ASP A 524 -8.89 -16.42 -3.83
N THR A 525 -7.92 -15.85 -3.14
CA THR A 525 -6.52 -16.25 -3.06
C THR A 525 -6.19 -17.14 -1.85
N ARG A 526 -7.10 -17.29 -0.88
CA ARG A 526 -6.89 -18.04 0.37
C ARG A 526 -6.80 -19.54 0.14
N ASP A 527 -5.86 -20.18 0.82
CA ASP A 527 -5.69 -21.63 0.79
C ASP A 527 -5.14 -22.16 2.12
N ASN A 528 -5.61 -23.33 2.54
CA ASN A 528 -4.95 -24.11 3.59
C ASN A 528 -4.92 -25.63 3.32
N VAL A 529 -5.07 -26.05 2.06
CA VAL A 529 -4.93 -27.44 1.66
C VAL A 529 -3.47 -27.88 1.84
N GLY A 530 -3.26 -29.01 2.51
CA GLY A 530 -1.92 -29.56 2.74
C GLY A 530 -1.11 -28.90 3.86
N VAL A 531 -1.61 -27.83 4.48
CA VAL A 531 -0.95 -27.14 5.61
C VAL A 531 -1.03 -28.00 6.86
N GLN A 532 0.12 -28.26 7.47
CA GLN A 532 0.24 -29.04 8.70
C GLN A 532 0.35 -28.13 9.92
N TYR A 533 -0.79 -27.69 10.45
CA TYR A 533 -0.81 -26.78 11.59
C TYR A 533 -0.18 -27.43 12.82
N GLY A 534 0.71 -26.69 13.51
CA GLY A 534 1.43 -27.17 14.69
C GLY A 534 2.62 -28.10 14.40
N LEU A 535 3.06 -28.25 13.14
CA LEU A 535 4.18 -29.15 12.80
C LEU A 535 5.46 -28.81 13.58
N GLY A 536 5.87 -27.54 13.59
CA GLY A 536 7.02 -27.09 14.37
C GLY A 536 6.86 -27.34 15.87
N ALA A 537 5.65 -27.16 16.40
CA ALA A 537 5.35 -27.45 17.81
C ALA A 537 5.48 -28.94 18.14
N LEU A 538 5.03 -29.83 17.23
CA LEU A 538 5.20 -31.28 17.35
C LEU A 538 6.69 -31.66 17.33
N LEU A 539 7.44 -31.17 16.34
CA LEU A 539 8.85 -31.47 16.18
C LEU A 539 9.70 -30.95 17.36
N ALA A 540 9.28 -29.85 17.97
CA ALA A 540 9.89 -29.32 19.19
C ALA A 540 9.40 -29.99 20.49
N GLY A 541 8.52 -31.00 20.42
CA GLY A 541 7.97 -31.71 21.57
C GLY A 541 7.06 -30.87 22.46
N ARG A 542 6.51 -29.75 21.96
CA ARG A 542 5.60 -28.86 22.70
C ARG A 542 4.16 -29.36 22.69
N ILE A 543 3.79 -30.09 21.65
CA ILE A 543 2.53 -30.84 21.57
C ILE A 543 2.82 -32.31 21.28
N SER A 544 1.92 -33.16 21.73
CA SER A 544 1.92 -34.59 21.46
C SER A 544 1.48 -34.89 20.02
N ALA A 545 1.80 -36.10 19.56
CA ALA A 545 1.32 -36.61 18.29
C ALA A 545 -0.21 -36.61 18.19
N GLU A 546 -0.92 -36.90 19.30
CA GLU A 546 -2.38 -36.93 19.32
C GLU A 546 -3.00 -35.53 19.20
N GLU A 547 -2.42 -34.53 19.86
CA GLU A 547 -2.81 -33.12 19.71
C GLU A 547 -2.61 -32.65 18.26
N PHE A 548 -1.47 -32.99 17.64
CA PHE A 548 -1.19 -32.62 16.26
C PHE A 548 -2.17 -33.27 15.26
N VAL A 549 -2.44 -34.57 15.40
CA VAL A 549 -3.38 -35.31 14.54
C VAL A 549 -4.79 -34.72 14.69
N THR A 550 -5.25 -34.58 15.93
CA THR A 550 -6.61 -34.08 16.22
C THR A 550 -6.79 -32.65 15.73
N LEU A 551 -5.82 -31.76 15.93
CA LEU A 551 -5.86 -30.40 15.39
C LEU A 551 -6.08 -30.40 13.89
N ASN A 552 -5.29 -31.18 13.14
CA ASN A 552 -5.37 -31.20 11.69
C ASN A 552 -6.64 -31.88 11.15
N GLU A 553 -7.26 -32.78 11.90
CA GLU A 553 -8.58 -33.34 11.61
C GLU A 553 -9.70 -32.31 11.79
N VAL A 554 -9.63 -31.50 12.85
CA VAL A 554 -10.74 -30.62 13.21
C VAL A 554 -10.62 -29.22 12.65
N ILE A 555 -9.44 -28.73 12.24
CA ILE A 555 -9.25 -27.31 11.89
C ILE A 555 -10.14 -26.83 10.72
N GLY A 556 -10.33 -27.67 9.71
CA GLY A 556 -11.17 -27.34 8.55
C GLY A 556 -10.70 -26.11 7.76
N GLY A 557 -11.63 -25.32 7.28
CA GLY A 557 -11.40 -24.13 6.46
C GLY A 557 -12.62 -23.22 6.40
N THR A 558 -12.68 -22.38 5.39
CA THR A 558 -13.78 -21.47 5.07
C THR A 558 -14.13 -21.46 3.58
N ASP A 559 -15.38 -21.11 3.25
CA ASP A 559 -15.82 -20.85 1.88
C ASP A 559 -15.57 -19.37 1.44
N HIS A 560 -16.04 -18.99 0.25
CA HIS A 560 -15.90 -17.62 -0.29
C HIS A 560 -16.62 -16.55 0.54
N ASP A 561 -17.57 -16.92 1.40
CA ASP A 561 -18.25 -16.00 2.31
C ASP A 561 -17.57 -15.94 3.69
N THR A 562 -16.44 -16.65 3.83
CA THR A 562 -15.72 -16.84 5.09
C THR A 562 -16.59 -17.57 6.12
N THR A 563 -17.48 -18.45 5.67
CA THR A 563 -18.24 -19.35 6.55
C THR A 563 -17.39 -20.57 6.87
N PRO A 564 -17.25 -20.98 8.14
CA PRO A 564 -16.48 -22.18 8.50
C PRO A 564 -17.03 -23.44 7.82
N THR A 565 -16.13 -24.29 7.33
CA THR A 565 -16.46 -25.58 6.75
C THR A 565 -15.53 -26.67 7.29
N ALA A 566 -15.97 -27.94 7.25
CA ALA A 566 -15.11 -29.07 7.60
C ALA A 566 -14.01 -29.31 6.56
N ALA A 567 -14.24 -28.91 5.31
CA ALA A 567 -13.24 -28.97 4.26
C ALA A 567 -12.23 -27.82 4.40
N ARG A 568 -10.99 -28.07 3.96
CA ARG A 568 -9.96 -27.04 3.87
C ARG A 568 -10.29 -26.05 2.75
N THR A 569 -9.98 -24.78 2.94
CA THR A 569 -10.12 -23.72 1.93
C THR A 569 -9.16 -23.99 0.79
N SER A 570 -9.68 -23.97 -0.44
CA SER A 570 -8.87 -24.03 -1.65
C SER A 570 -9.00 -22.72 -2.42
N ALA A 571 -7.87 -22.13 -2.79
CA ALA A 571 -7.86 -20.90 -3.59
C ALA A 571 -8.36 -21.15 -5.03
N ASP A 572 -8.89 -20.11 -5.66
CA ASP A 572 -9.10 -20.08 -7.10
C ASP A 572 -7.76 -19.92 -7.82
N THR A 573 -7.40 -20.90 -8.65
CA THR A 573 -6.08 -20.93 -9.29
C THR A 573 -5.80 -19.72 -10.19
N ASP A 574 -6.84 -19.16 -10.82
CA ASP A 574 -6.70 -17.95 -11.63
C ASP A 574 -6.36 -16.73 -10.76
N ALA A 575 -7.00 -16.60 -9.59
CA ALA A 575 -6.75 -15.47 -8.68
C ALA A 575 -5.30 -15.47 -8.16
N LEU A 576 -4.73 -16.65 -7.91
CA LEU A 576 -3.33 -16.80 -7.54
C LEU A 576 -2.41 -16.20 -8.61
N ALA A 577 -2.58 -16.62 -9.87
CA ALA A 577 -1.77 -16.12 -10.98
C ALA A 577 -1.88 -14.60 -11.12
N ILE A 578 -3.10 -14.04 -10.95
CA ILE A 578 -3.37 -12.61 -10.98
C ILE A 578 -2.61 -11.89 -9.86
N ALA A 579 -2.69 -12.39 -8.62
CA ALA A 579 -2.09 -11.75 -7.45
C ALA A 579 -0.57 -11.59 -7.59
N TYR A 580 0.11 -12.60 -8.15
CA TYR A 580 1.55 -12.54 -8.40
C TYR A 580 1.90 -11.63 -9.58
N ARG A 581 1.24 -11.80 -10.75
CA ARG A 581 1.62 -11.04 -11.95
C ARG A 581 1.29 -9.55 -11.86
N SER A 582 0.29 -9.16 -11.06
CA SER A 582 -0.07 -7.75 -10.84
C SER A 582 0.80 -7.05 -9.80
N GLY A 583 1.67 -7.79 -9.09
CA GLY A 583 2.42 -7.28 -7.95
C GLY A 583 1.58 -7.03 -6.69
N ILE A 584 0.36 -7.59 -6.61
CA ILE A 584 -0.47 -7.54 -5.41
C ILE A 584 0.17 -8.35 -4.27
N VAL A 585 0.73 -9.53 -4.57
CA VAL A 585 1.76 -10.10 -3.68
C VAL A 585 3.03 -9.29 -3.90
N ALA A 586 3.57 -8.69 -2.84
CA ALA A 586 4.65 -7.72 -2.96
C ALA A 586 5.90 -8.36 -3.60
N SER A 587 6.30 -7.84 -4.76
CA SER A 587 7.41 -8.35 -5.55
C SER A 587 8.73 -7.79 -5.04
N GLY A 588 9.65 -8.66 -4.60
CA GLY A 588 10.98 -8.25 -4.17
C GLY A 588 11.75 -7.50 -5.26
N LYS A 589 11.60 -7.92 -6.52
CA LYS A 589 12.19 -7.26 -7.69
C LYS A 589 11.72 -5.81 -7.86
N ASN A 590 10.43 -5.54 -7.64
CA ASN A 590 9.91 -4.17 -7.76
C ASN A 590 10.21 -3.32 -6.52
N LEU A 591 10.18 -3.92 -5.32
CA LEU A 591 10.59 -3.24 -4.09
C LEU A 591 12.06 -2.80 -4.15
N ALA A 592 12.94 -3.57 -4.79
CA ALA A 592 14.36 -3.24 -4.97
C ALA A 592 14.62 -1.94 -5.76
N LYS A 593 13.60 -1.40 -6.45
CA LYS A 593 13.69 -0.18 -7.27
C LYS A 593 13.49 1.11 -6.47
N ALA A 594 13.23 1.03 -5.17
CA ALA A 594 12.99 2.17 -4.30
C ALA A 594 13.75 2.05 -2.98
N ALA A 595 14.03 3.20 -2.37
CA ALA A 595 14.64 3.27 -1.04
C ALA A 595 13.59 2.95 0.04
N ILE A 596 13.94 2.11 1.02
CA ILE A 596 13.04 1.71 2.10
C ILE A 596 13.73 1.95 3.45
N ILE A 597 13.09 2.71 4.34
CA ILE A 597 13.41 2.71 5.77
C ILE A 597 12.21 2.11 6.51
N ASP A 598 12.44 1.02 7.23
CA ASP A 598 11.45 0.28 7.98
C ASP A 598 11.70 0.46 9.49
N GLU A 599 10.86 1.27 10.12
CA GLU A 599 10.85 1.51 11.57
C GLU A 599 10.01 0.42 12.26
N ARG A 600 10.69 -0.55 12.84
CA ARG A 600 10.07 -1.73 13.44
C ARG A 600 10.00 -1.64 14.97
N GLY A 601 8.83 -1.27 15.47
CA GLY A 601 8.47 -1.46 16.88
C GLY A 601 8.10 -2.91 17.21
N TRP A 602 7.98 -3.24 18.50
CA TRP A 602 7.42 -4.50 19.00
C TRP A 602 5.90 -4.37 19.24
N ASP A 603 5.07 -5.33 18.80
CA ASP A 603 3.62 -5.42 19.07
C ASP A 603 3.15 -6.87 18.87
N ASP A 604 3.89 -7.82 19.46
CA ASP A 604 3.75 -9.25 19.16
C ASP A 604 2.78 -9.96 20.12
N SER A 605 2.19 -9.25 21.09
CA SER A 605 1.26 -9.81 22.07
C SER A 605 0.36 -8.77 22.76
N LEU A 606 -0.81 -9.20 23.23
CA LEU A 606 -1.76 -8.41 24.03
C LEU A 606 -1.47 -8.44 25.54
N ILE A 607 -0.62 -9.35 26.01
CA ILE A 607 -0.40 -9.60 27.45
C ILE A 607 1.08 -9.54 27.86
N THR A 608 1.99 -9.85 26.94
CA THR A 608 3.42 -9.67 27.11
C THR A 608 3.75 -8.24 26.68
N THR A 609 4.56 -7.49 27.43
CA THR A 609 4.85 -6.08 27.08
C THR A 609 6.31 -5.74 27.36
N PRO A 610 7.03 -5.08 26.43
CA PRO A 610 8.38 -4.60 26.68
C PRO A 610 8.40 -3.58 27.83
N PRO A 611 9.44 -3.57 28.68
CA PRO A 611 9.60 -2.58 29.73
C PRO A 611 9.58 -1.13 29.20
N GLY A 612 8.86 -0.22 29.86
CA GLY A 612 8.76 1.18 29.44
C GLY A 612 7.91 1.42 28.19
N SER A 613 7.11 0.43 27.80
CA SER A 613 6.04 0.61 26.81
C SER A 613 4.97 1.54 27.37
N THR A 614 4.51 2.49 26.55
CA THR A 614 3.35 3.33 26.85
C THR A 614 2.11 2.78 26.16
N LEU A 615 0.91 3.17 26.62
CA LEU A 615 -0.41 2.58 26.32
C LEU A 615 -0.75 2.28 24.84
N PHE A 616 0.03 2.74 23.87
CA PHE A 616 -0.15 2.43 22.45
C PHE A 616 0.49 1.09 21.99
N VAL A 617 1.36 0.46 22.79
CA VAL A 617 2.14 -0.76 22.39
C VAL A 617 1.52 -2.06 22.95
N THR A 618 0.28 -2.00 23.45
CA THR A 618 -0.41 -3.16 24.04
C THR A 618 -1.83 -3.32 23.53
N LEU A 619 -2.20 -2.62 22.44
CA LEU A 619 -3.60 -2.54 22.00
C LEU A 619 -3.94 -3.47 20.85
N PHE A 620 -2.96 -3.92 20.06
CA PHE A 620 -3.27 -4.64 18.83
C PHE A 620 -2.69 -6.05 18.77
N GLY A 621 -1.40 -6.29 19.09
CA GLY A 621 -0.83 -7.64 19.11
C GLY A 621 -0.72 -8.30 17.73
N ILE A 622 -0.60 -7.51 16.66
CA ILE A 622 -0.61 -7.99 15.26
C ILE A 622 0.58 -7.51 14.42
N HIS A 623 1.28 -6.43 14.82
CA HIS A 623 2.34 -5.86 13.99
C HIS A 623 3.69 -6.57 14.18
N HIS A 624 3.67 -7.89 14.02
CA HIS A 624 4.77 -8.79 14.38
C HIS A 624 6.06 -8.45 13.62
N GLN A 625 7.20 -8.65 14.27
CA GLN A 625 8.48 -8.21 13.70
C GLN A 625 8.93 -8.97 12.45
N TRP A 626 8.44 -10.20 12.28
CA TRP A 626 8.82 -11.05 11.17
C TRP A 626 8.42 -10.49 9.80
N TYR A 627 7.38 -9.64 9.72
CA TYR A 627 6.94 -9.01 8.48
C TYR A 627 8.01 -8.15 7.79
N SER A 628 8.85 -7.45 8.57
CA SER A 628 9.99 -6.69 8.02
C SER A 628 11.00 -7.60 7.34
N TRP A 629 11.19 -8.79 7.91
CA TRP A 629 12.07 -9.80 7.36
C TRP A 629 11.46 -10.52 6.16
N ALA A 630 10.14 -10.70 6.13
CA ALA A 630 9.46 -11.23 4.96
C ALA A 630 9.71 -10.36 3.72
N ILE A 631 9.63 -9.03 3.87
CA ILE A 631 9.99 -8.05 2.82
C ILE A 631 11.46 -8.23 2.40
N ARG A 632 12.37 -8.30 3.37
CA ARG A 632 13.79 -8.44 3.13
C ARG A 632 14.15 -9.73 2.40
N ASP A 633 13.53 -10.85 2.77
CA ASP A 633 13.75 -12.15 2.16
C ASP A 633 13.27 -12.16 0.70
N ARG A 634 12.13 -11.51 0.42
CA ARG A 634 11.62 -11.34 -0.96
C ARG A 634 12.59 -10.52 -1.81
N ILE A 635 13.06 -9.37 -1.30
CA ILE A 635 14.03 -8.51 -2.00
C ILE A 635 15.34 -9.29 -2.25
N THR A 636 15.89 -9.92 -1.21
CA THR A 636 17.17 -10.65 -1.32
C THR A 636 17.07 -11.77 -2.34
N ARG A 637 15.99 -12.55 -2.31
CA ARG A 637 15.75 -13.64 -3.28
C ARG A 637 15.67 -13.12 -4.72
N ASP A 638 14.95 -12.02 -4.94
CA ASP A 638 14.61 -11.55 -6.29
C ASP A 638 15.63 -10.56 -6.88
N ALA A 639 16.42 -9.88 -6.03
CA ALA A 639 17.36 -8.82 -6.42
C ALA A 639 18.81 -9.08 -5.98
N GLY A 640 19.09 -10.21 -5.31
CA GLY A 640 20.41 -10.68 -4.89
C GLY A 640 20.86 -10.19 -3.51
N ASP A 641 20.36 -9.05 -3.06
CA ASP A 641 20.63 -8.45 -1.75
C ASP A 641 19.54 -7.40 -1.42
N ALA A 642 19.45 -6.98 -0.16
CA ALA A 642 18.48 -5.99 0.33
C ALA A 642 19.09 -4.65 0.76
N ASP A 643 20.18 -4.22 0.10
CA ASP A 643 20.85 -2.95 0.39
C ASP A 643 19.98 -1.72 0.10
N ASN A 644 18.81 -1.85 -0.54
CA ASN A 644 17.81 -0.79 -0.65
C ASN A 644 16.90 -0.66 0.58
N GLN A 645 17.00 -1.55 1.57
CA GLN A 645 16.20 -1.53 2.79
C GLN A 645 17.08 -1.29 4.03
N ALA A 646 16.73 -0.27 4.81
CA ALA A 646 17.20 -0.06 6.17
C ALA A 646 16.15 -0.57 7.17
N LEU A 647 16.56 -1.40 8.12
CA LEU A 647 15.69 -1.91 9.18
C LEU A 647 16.12 -1.36 10.55
N TRP A 648 15.24 -0.56 11.17
CA TRP A 648 15.50 0.12 12.44
C TRP A 648 14.57 -0.43 13.51
N ARG A 649 15.10 -1.29 14.39
CA ARG A 649 14.31 -2.04 15.37
C ARG A 649 14.30 -1.38 16.75
N PHE A 650 13.16 -1.40 17.44
CA PHE A 650 13.02 -0.92 18.80
C PHE A 650 11.86 -1.62 19.50
N ALA A 651 11.91 -1.72 20.84
CA ALA A 651 10.84 -2.33 21.62
C ALA A 651 10.24 -1.40 22.68
N ARG A 652 11.01 -0.43 23.17
CA ARG A 652 10.53 0.53 24.17
C ARG A 652 9.68 1.64 23.54
N GLY A 653 8.90 2.34 24.36
CA GLY A 653 8.27 3.62 24.00
C GLY A 653 6.88 3.45 23.42
N ALA A 654 6.58 4.22 22.36
CA ALA A 654 5.35 4.10 21.58
C ALA A 654 5.67 3.48 20.23
N MET A 655 4.64 2.93 19.59
CA MET A 655 4.62 2.56 18.19
C MET A 655 3.53 3.46 17.57
N PRO A 656 3.84 4.37 16.63
CA PRO A 656 5.05 4.47 15.79
C PRO A 656 6.30 4.99 16.54
N ALA A 657 7.44 5.00 15.83
CA ALA A 657 8.75 5.35 16.37
C ALA A 657 8.82 6.69 17.12
N SER A 658 9.87 6.86 17.94
CA SER A 658 10.09 8.11 18.68
C SER A 658 10.27 9.30 17.73
N PRO A 659 9.91 10.54 18.14
CA PRO A 659 10.06 11.71 17.29
C PRO A 659 11.49 11.92 16.76
N ALA A 660 12.51 11.55 17.55
CA ALA A 660 13.90 11.60 17.14
C ALA A 660 14.22 10.58 16.05
N MET A 661 13.73 9.34 16.18
CA MET A 661 13.90 8.32 15.15
C MET A 661 13.17 8.69 13.86
N SER A 662 11.91 9.15 13.94
CA SER A 662 11.15 9.56 12.76
C SER A 662 11.78 10.76 12.04
N LEU A 663 12.36 11.70 12.79
CA LEU A 663 13.16 12.79 12.23
C LEU A 663 14.41 12.27 11.51
N ASP A 664 15.14 11.33 12.13
CA ASP A 664 16.29 10.66 11.52
C ASP A 664 15.88 9.93 10.24
N ALA A 665 14.76 9.20 10.23
CA ALA A 665 14.26 8.47 9.07
C ALA A 665 13.93 9.42 7.92
N PHE A 666 13.21 10.50 8.22
CA PHE A 666 12.87 11.52 7.25
C PHE A 666 14.13 12.19 6.66
N ASN A 667 15.10 12.58 7.50
CA ASN A 667 16.36 13.18 7.05
C ASN A 667 17.18 12.22 6.17
N ASN A 668 17.31 10.95 6.60
CA ASN A 668 18.05 9.95 5.84
C ASN A 668 17.37 9.64 4.50
N MET A 669 16.05 9.52 4.49
CA MET A 669 15.31 9.28 3.25
C MET A 669 15.43 10.47 2.29
N ASP A 670 15.31 11.71 2.79
CA ASP A 670 15.47 12.90 1.96
C ASP A 670 16.88 12.97 1.32
N GLN A 671 17.92 12.66 2.10
CA GLN A 671 19.30 12.57 1.59
C GLN A 671 19.45 11.45 0.54
N TRP A 672 18.86 10.29 0.80
CA TRP A 672 18.89 9.14 -0.09
C TRP A 672 18.26 9.50 -1.44
N LEU A 673 17.03 10.02 -1.43
CA LEU A 673 16.31 10.38 -2.64
C LEU A 673 16.95 11.57 -3.37
N THR A 674 17.48 12.55 -2.63
CA THR A 674 18.26 13.66 -3.21
C THR A 674 19.46 13.15 -4.01
N THR A 675 20.19 12.18 -3.47
CA THR A 675 21.36 11.56 -4.12
C THR A 675 20.93 10.68 -5.29
N LEU A 676 19.82 9.95 -5.15
CA LEU A 676 19.28 9.06 -6.18
C LEU A 676 18.90 9.82 -7.45
N VAL A 677 18.11 10.89 -7.31
CA VAL A 677 17.59 11.63 -8.48
C VAL A 677 18.64 12.53 -9.15
N THR A 678 19.80 12.74 -8.51
CA THR A 678 20.92 13.47 -9.10
C THR A 678 21.98 12.57 -9.71
N ASP A 679 21.87 11.23 -9.59
CA ASP A 679 22.81 10.28 -10.19
C ASP A 679 22.65 10.26 -11.73
N PRO A 680 23.64 10.81 -12.49
CA PRO A 680 23.56 10.91 -13.94
C PRO A 680 23.96 9.62 -14.65
N SER A 681 24.39 8.58 -13.91
CA SER A 681 24.86 7.33 -14.49
C SER A 681 23.76 6.60 -15.26
N ASN A 682 24.17 5.67 -16.12
CA ASN A 682 23.28 4.77 -16.84
C ASN A 682 23.02 3.45 -16.10
N ARG A 683 23.32 3.40 -14.80
CA ARG A 683 23.03 2.23 -13.96
C ARG A 683 21.53 1.94 -13.94
N SER A 684 21.19 0.67 -13.72
CA SER A 684 19.82 0.28 -13.40
C SER A 684 19.32 1.04 -12.16
N ILE A 685 18.01 1.25 -12.05
CA ILE A 685 17.44 2.02 -10.92
C ILE A 685 17.78 1.35 -9.58
N GLU A 686 17.77 0.02 -9.51
CA GLU A 686 18.15 -0.75 -8.33
C GLU A 686 19.59 -0.44 -7.91
N GLN A 687 20.52 -0.41 -8.86
CA GLN A 687 21.92 -0.05 -8.59
C GLN A 687 22.07 1.41 -8.16
N LYS A 688 21.29 2.34 -8.72
CA LYS A 688 21.29 3.74 -8.29
C LYS A 688 20.78 3.88 -6.86
N VAL A 689 19.68 3.20 -6.52
CA VAL A 689 19.13 3.19 -5.15
C VAL A 689 20.19 2.69 -4.18
N ARG A 690 20.83 1.56 -4.47
CA ARG A 690 21.93 1.00 -3.64
C ARG A 690 23.08 2.01 -3.48
N ALA A 691 23.53 2.61 -4.58
CA ALA A 691 24.65 3.56 -4.59
C ALA A 691 24.32 4.87 -3.87
N ALA A 692 23.05 5.29 -3.86
CA ALA A 692 22.59 6.52 -3.23
C ALA A 692 22.36 6.39 -1.71
N ARG A 693 22.43 5.17 -1.15
CA ARG A 693 22.13 4.91 0.26
C ARG A 693 23.07 5.67 1.20
N PRO A 694 22.56 6.53 2.10
CA PRO A 694 23.38 7.21 3.10
C PRO A 694 24.00 6.22 4.08
N ALA A 695 25.27 6.42 4.45
CA ALA A 695 25.96 5.57 5.43
C ALA A 695 25.29 5.58 6.83
N SER A 696 24.54 6.62 7.16
CA SER A 696 23.75 6.78 8.39
C SER A 696 22.46 5.95 8.40
N SER A 697 22.08 5.34 7.27
CA SER A 697 20.87 4.52 7.13
C SER A 697 21.14 3.01 7.26
N LYS A 698 22.26 2.61 7.87
CA LYS A 698 22.52 1.19 8.18
C LYS A 698 21.45 0.62 9.08
N ASP A 699 21.28 -0.70 9.03
CA ASP A 699 20.43 -1.42 9.97
C ASP A 699 20.95 -1.23 11.39
N PHE A 700 20.05 -0.96 12.33
CA PHE A 700 20.38 -0.88 13.75
C PHE A 700 19.19 -1.27 14.60
N CYS A 701 19.45 -1.48 15.89
CA CYS A 701 18.39 -1.51 16.90
C CYS A 701 18.70 -0.61 18.09
N TYR A 702 17.65 -0.22 18.80
CA TYR A 702 17.72 0.21 20.19
C TYR A 702 17.34 -0.96 21.08
N LEU A 703 18.29 -1.42 21.91
CA LEU A 703 18.04 -2.53 22.83
C LEU A 703 16.95 -2.18 23.84
N THR A 704 16.19 -3.17 24.25
CA THR A 704 15.16 -3.05 25.28
C THR A 704 15.75 -2.64 26.64
N SER A 705 17.06 -2.76 26.85
CA SER A 705 17.73 -2.23 28.05
C SER A 705 18.01 -0.72 27.98
N ASP A 706 18.05 -0.12 26.78
CA ASP A 706 18.30 1.31 26.59
C ASP A 706 17.01 2.12 26.82
N THR A 707 16.92 2.77 28.00
CA THR A 707 15.75 3.56 28.39
C THR A 707 15.62 4.89 27.64
N THR A 708 16.70 5.40 27.03
CA THR A 708 16.70 6.67 26.31
C THR A 708 16.57 6.50 24.80
N GLN A 709 16.68 5.26 24.29
CA GLN A 709 16.66 4.96 22.85
C GLN A 709 17.65 5.83 22.05
N SER A 710 18.86 5.97 22.57
CA SER A 710 19.87 6.87 22.01
C SER A 710 21.07 6.11 21.45
N THR A 711 21.28 4.88 21.88
CA THR A 711 22.46 4.08 21.51
C THR A 711 22.13 3.13 20.36
N LYS A 712 22.53 3.51 19.13
CA LYS A 712 22.33 2.67 17.95
C LYS A 712 23.28 1.46 17.99
N ILE A 713 22.72 0.25 18.03
CA ILE A 713 23.47 -1.01 17.94
C ILE A 713 23.40 -1.54 16.51
N PHE A 714 24.56 -1.61 15.84
CA PHE A 714 24.67 -2.09 14.45
C PHE A 714 24.96 -3.59 14.34
N ASP A 715 25.43 -4.22 15.42
CA ASP A 715 25.65 -5.66 15.46
C ASP A 715 24.31 -6.41 15.56
N GLN A 716 23.95 -7.11 14.50
CA GLN A 716 22.64 -7.75 14.42
C GLN A 716 22.52 -8.94 15.37
N ALA A 717 23.63 -9.63 15.70
CA ALA A 717 23.61 -10.72 16.67
C ALA A 717 23.23 -10.21 18.08
N THR A 718 23.72 -9.03 18.47
CA THR A 718 23.32 -8.36 19.71
C THR A 718 21.84 -7.96 19.69
N CYS A 719 21.34 -7.45 18.56
CA CYS A 719 19.92 -7.15 18.42
C CYS A 719 19.04 -8.41 18.51
N ASP A 720 19.45 -9.52 17.89
CA ASP A 720 18.69 -10.77 17.86
C ASP A 720 18.72 -11.53 19.21
N ALA A 721 19.65 -11.19 20.10
CA ALA A 721 19.70 -11.68 21.47
C ALA A 721 18.67 -10.99 22.39
N ASP A 722 18.14 -9.83 21.99
CA ASP A 722 17.08 -9.15 22.72
C ASP A 722 15.72 -9.83 22.45
N PRO A 723 15.03 -10.34 23.49
CA PRO A 723 13.80 -11.12 23.32
C PRO A 723 12.65 -10.33 22.69
N PHE A 724 12.67 -9.00 22.75
CA PHE A 724 11.65 -8.15 22.14
C PHE A 724 12.10 -7.55 20.79
N LEU A 725 13.27 -7.94 20.25
CA LEU A 725 13.72 -7.52 18.91
C LEU A 725 13.95 -8.71 17.97
N LYS A 726 13.85 -9.93 18.52
CA LYS A 726 13.89 -11.17 17.78
C LYS A 726 12.51 -11.44 17.17
N PRO A 727 12.41 -11.69 15.86
CA PRO A 727 11.14 -12.04 15.23
C PRO A 727 10.59 -13.38 15.75
N ALA A 728 9.31 -13.39 16.09
CA ALA A 728 8.51 -14.61 16.21
C ALA A 728 8.18 -15.20 14.82
N ALA A 729 7.37 -16.24 14.77
CA ALA A 729 6.89 -16.85 13.54
C ALA A 729 5.37 -16.59 13.36
N SER A 730 4.84 -17.05 12.23
CA SER A 730 3.41 -17.18 11.96
C SER A 730 2.97 -18.66 12.05
N PRO A 731 1.67 -18.96 12.06
CA PRO A 731 1.19 -20.33 11.97
C PRO A 731 1.69 -21.06 10.72
N ARG A 732 1.82 -20.34 9.60
CA ARG A 732 2.26 -20.91 8.33
C ARG A 732 3.74 -21.25 8.34
N GLN A 733 4.57 -20.45 9.01
CA GLN A 733 5.98 -20.74 9.25
C GLN A 733 6.16 -21.93 10.21
N VAL A 734 5.33 -22.05 11.25
CA VAL A 734 5.31 -23.25 12.12
C VAL A 734 4.92 -24.50 11.33
N ALA A 735 4.07 -24.38 10.32
CA ALA A 735 3.72 -25.46 9.40
C ALA A 735 4.82 -25.80 8.36
N GLY A 736 6.01 -25.18 8.46
CA GLY A 736 7.17 -25.41 7.60
C GLY A 736 7.30 -24.44 6.42
N GLY A 737 6.41 -23.45 6.31
CA GLY A 737 6.48 -22.42 5.27
C GLY A 737 7.68 -21.48 5.42
N PRO A 738 8.10 -20.82 4.33
CA PRO A 738 9.22 -19.87 4.37
C PRO A 738 8.83 -18.57 5.09
N ARG A 739 9.81 -17.90 5.71
CA ARG A 739 9.61 -16.58 6.36
C ARG A 739 9.20 -15.47 5.39
N SER A 740 9.47 -15.61 4.09
CA SER A 740 8.97 -14.68 3.07
C SER A 740 7.44 -14.66 2.98
N GLU A 741 6.78 -15.74 3.40
CA GLU A 741 5.33 -15.93 3.47
C GLU A 741 4.58 -15.44 2.22
N ASP A 742 5.17 -15.65 1.04
CA ASP A 742 4.61 -15.27 -0.26
C ASP A 742 4.14 -16.47 -1.09
N VAL A 743 3.88 -17.60 -0.42
CA VAL A 743 3.28 -18.80 -1.00
C VAL A 743 1.81 -18.88 -0.56
N LEU A 744 0.91 -18.33 -1.39
CA LEU A 744 -0.53 -18.31 -1.11
C LEU A 744 -1.14 -19.72 -1.10
N LYS A 745 -0.75 -20.54 -2.09
CA LYS A 745 -1.09 -21.97 -2.19
C LYS A 745 0.17 -22.76 -2.48
N CYS A 746 0.49 -23.72 -1.62
CA CYS A 746 1.64 -24.60 -1.81
C CYS A 746 1.37 -25.65 -2.91
N GLN A 747 2.43 -26.11 -3.57
CA GLN A 747 2.36 -27.39 -4.26
C GLN A 747 2.31 -28.52 -3.24
N LEU A 748 1.72 -29.67 -3.59
CA LEU A 748 1.58 -30.79 -2.68
C LEU A 748 2.57 -31.91 -2.99
N LYS A 749 3.06 -32.57 -1.95
CA LYS A 749 3.76 -33.85 -2.00
C LYS A 749 2.99 -34.90 -1.19
N PRO A 750 3.15 -36.20 -1.48
CA PRO A 750 2.54 -37.25 -0.66
C PRO A 750 2.97 -37.14 0.81
N LEU A 751 2.03 -37.39 1.73
CA LEU A 751 2.35 -37.52 3.16
C LEU A 751 3.27 -38.74 3.35
N SER A 752 4.41 -38.54 4.02
CA SER A 752 5.42 -39.58 4.23
C SER A 752 5.83 -39.69 5.70
N GLN A 753 5.94 -40.91 6.23
CA GLN A 753 6.46 -41.12 7.58
C GLN A 753 7.92 -40.65 7.72
N PHE A 754 8.67 -40.63 6.63
CA PHE A 754 10.08 -40.20 6.60
C PHE A 754 10.26 -38.68 6.74
N ASP A 755 9.17 -37.91 6.64
CA ASP A 755 9.20 -36.47 6.89
C ASP A 755 9.21 -36.15 8.41
N TYR A 756 9.08 -37.16 9.27
CA TYR A 756 9.06 -37.04 10.73
C TYR A 756 10.15 -37.90 11.38
N PRO A 757 10.57 -37.57 12.62
CA PRO A 757 11.40 -38.47 13.42
C PRO A 757 10.79 -39.87 13.53
N SER A 758 11.64 -40.89 13.70
CA SER A 758 11.17 -42.27 13.82
C SER A 758 10.24 -42.43 15.03
N ASN A 759 9.17 -43.21 14.84
CA ASN A 759 8.15 -43.48 15.86
C ASN A 759 7.37 -42.25 16.38
N THR A 760 7.37 -41.11 15.66
CA THR A 760 6.53 -39.96 16.04
C THR A 760 5.05 -40.32 16.11
N PHE A 761 4.55 -41.14 15.16
CA PHE A 761 3.15 -41.54 15.11
C PHE A 761 2.99 -43.05 15.28
N THR A 762 1.92 -43.44 15.99
CA THR A 762 1.41 -44.81 15.89
C THR A 762 0.81 -45.07 14.49
N PRO A 763 0.69 -46.33 14.05
CA PRO A 763 0.02 -46.65 12.79
C PRO A 763 -1.39 -46.07 12.67
N ALA A 764 -2.15 -46.06 13.78
CA ALA A 764 -3.50 -45.50 13.82
C ALA A 764 -3.50 -43.96 13.64
N GLN A 765 -2.60 -43.25 14.32
CA GLN A 765 -2.44 -41.80 14.15
C GLN A 765 -2.01 -41.43 12.74
N PHE A 766 -1.07 -42.19 12.16
CA PHE A 766 -0.63 -41.93 10.80
C PHE A 766 -1.74 -42.20 9.77
N SER A 767 -2.54 -43.26 9.96
CA SER A 767 -3.71 -43.52 9.10
C SER A 767 -4.75 -42.40 9.15
N ARG A 768 -4.95 -41.78 10.32
CA ARG A 768 -5.82 -40.60 10.48
C ARG A 768 -5.27 -39.39 9.72
N LEU A 769 -3.96 -39.13 9.81
CA LEU A 769 -3.31 -38.08 9.01
C LEU A 769 -3.42 -38.35 7.51
N GLN A 770 -3.31 -39.61 7.07
CA GLN A 770 -3.52 -39.97 5.66
C GLN A 770 -4.94 -39.66 5.19
N ALA A 771 -5.94 -39.80 6.06
CA ALA A 771 -7.32 -39.43 5.75
C ALA A 771 -7.49 -37.90 5.61
N VAL A 772 -6.83 -37.11 6.47
CA VAL A 772 -6.83 -35.64 6.40
C VAL A 772 -6.09 -35.13 5.16
N PHE A 773 -4.91 -35.71 4.88
CA PHE A 773 -4.00 -35.28 3.82
C PHE A 773 -4.02 -36.23 2.61
N GLY A 774 -5.21 -36.71 2.24
CA GLY A 774 -5.38 -37.65 1.12
C GLY A 774 -4.90 -37.11 -0.22
N THR A 775 -4.86 -35.78 -0.39
CA THR A 775 -4.31 -35.10 -1.57
C THR A 775 -2.84 -34.67 -1.42
N GLY A 776 -2.24 -34.91 -0.25
CA GLY A 776 -0.86 -34.55 0.09
C GLY A 776 -0.74 -33.40 1.09
N VAL A 777 0.51 -33.13 1.47
CA VAL A 777 0.94 -32.02 2.34
C VAL A 777 1.75 -31.01 1.55
N CYS A 778 1.87 -29.78 2.05
CA CYS A 778 2.66 -28.75 1.39
C CYS A 778 4.12 -29.18 1.16
N ASP A 779 4.57 -28.99 -0.08
CA ASP A 779 5.96 -29.07 -0.51
C ASP A 779 6.55 -27.65 -0.55
N TRP A 780 6.97 -27.16 0.61
CA TRP A 780 7.53 -25.82 0.78
C TRP A 780 8.87 -25.61 0.04
N SER A 781 9.47 -26.67 -0.51
CA SER A 781 10.67 -26.57 -1.34
C SER A 781 10.39 -26.04 -2.75
N LYS A 782 9.12 -25.99 -3.15
CA LYS A 782 8.70 -25.52 -4.47
C LYS A 782 8.03 -24.15 -4.41
N PRO A 783 8.09 -23.37 -5.51
CA PRO A 783 7.28 -22.18 -5.66
C PRO A 783 5.77 -22.50 -5.50
N GLY A 784 5.01 -21.52 -5.02
CA GLY A 784 3.56 -21.61 -4.91
C GLY A 784 2.87 -21.82 -6.26
N VAL A 785 1.65 -22.35 -6.22
CA VAL A 785 0.81 -22.49 -7.42
C VAL A 785 0.54 -21.11 -8.00
N GLY A 786 0.85 -20.93 -9.29
CA GLY A 786 0.71 -19.64 -9.98
C GLY A 786 1.77 -18.60 -9.63
N GLN A 787 2.73 -18.91 -8.74
CA GLN A 787 3.80 -17.99 -8.37
C GLN A 787 4.72 -17.72 -9.56
N GLN A 788 4.85 -16.45 -9.89
CA GLN A 788 5.62 -15.95 -11.03
C GLN A 788 6.12 -14.54 -10.76
N ALA A 789 7.05 -14.06 -11.60
CA ALA A 789 7.51 -12.69 -11.53
C ALA A 789 6.37 -11.71 -11.87
N ALA A 790 6.31 -10.58 -11.15
CA ALA A 790 5.39 -9.50 -11.44
C ALA A 790 5.65 -8.90 -12.83
N GLN A 791 4.58 -8.56 -13.55
CA GLN A 791 4.57 -7.89 -14.86
C GLN A 791 4.11 -6.43 -14.75
N SER A 792 4.24 -5.86 -13.55
CA SER A 792 3.75 -4.53 -13.19
C SER A 792 4.31 -3.39 -14.06
N PRO A 793 3.51 -2.34 -14.35
CA PRO A 793 2.11 -2.21 -14.01
C PRO A 793 1.19 -2.96 -14.99
N LEU A 794 0.03 -3.41 -14.50
CA LEU A 794 -1.03 -3.96 -15.34
C LEU A 794 -2.18 -2.95 -15.49
N THR A 795 -2.86 -3.00 -16.63
CA THR A 795 -4.15 -2.36 -16.85
C THR A 795 -5.28 -3.39 -16.87
N PHE A 796 -6.38 -3.08 -16.20
CA PHE A 796 -7.59 -3.88 -16.08
C PHE A 796 -8.76 -3.30 -16.90
N LYS A 797 -8.47 -2.39 -17.84
CA LYS A 797 -9.47 -1.85 -18.78
C LYS A 797 -10.19 -2.96 -19.57
N ALA A 798 -9.48 -4.02 -19.94
CA ALA A 798 -10.04 -5.18 -20.65
C ALA A 798 -10.75 -6.19 -19.73
N GLY A 799 -10.80 -5.94 -18.42
CA GLY A 799 -11.43 -6.79 -17.43
C GLY A 799 -10.45 -7.52 -16.50
N PRO A 800 -10.96 -8.49 -15.72
CA PRO A 800 -10.19 -9.23 -14.73
C PRO A 800 -8.92 -9.88 -15.26
N GLY A 801 -7.94 -9.99 -14.37
CA GLY A 801 -6.61 -10.57 -14.62
C GLY A 801 -5.61 -9.66 -15.32
N GLY A 802 -6.09 -8.60 -15.97
CA GLY A 802 -5.29 -7.50 -16.48
C GLY A 802 -4.31 -7.87 -17.60
N GLN A 803 -3.77 -6.84 -18.24
CA GLN A 803 -2.75 -6.95 -19.27
C GLN A 803 -1.58 -6.03 -18.95
N PRO A 804 -0.33 -6.41 -19.30
CA PRO A 804 0.82 -5.52 -19.14
C PRO A 804 0.55 -4.16 -19.79
N LEU A 805 0.86 -3.10 -19.06
CA LEU A 805 0.81 -1.76 -19.65
C LEU A 805 1.88 -1.69 -20.74
N GLY A 806 1.49 -1.37 -21.97
CA GLY A 806 2.40 -1.28 -23.11
C GLY A 806 3.42 -0.14 -22.96
N ASP A 807 4.25 0.03 -24.00
CA ASP A 807 5.22 1.12 -24.06
C ASP A 807 4.54 2.48 -23.95
N ALA A 808 5.22 3.44 -23.31
CA ALA A 808 4.71 4.80 -23.19
C ALA A 808 4.57 5.44 -24.58
N PRO A 809 3.46 6.13 -24.88
CA PRO A 809 3.31 6.84 -26.15
C PRO A 809 4.41 7.88 -26.32
N THR A 810 4.98 7.93 -27.53
CA THR A 810 6.01 8.91 -27.92
C THR A 810 5.49 9.79 -29.04
N SER A 811 6.01 11.02 -29.15
CA SER A 811 5.65 11.88 -30.25
C SER A 811 6.16 11.33 -31.59
N SER A 812 5.32 11.40 -32.63
CA SER A 812 5.68 11.06 -34.01
C SER A 812 5.80 12.33 -34.85
N ARG A 813 6.45 12.23 -36.02
CA ARG A 813 6.53 13.34 -36.98
C ARG A 813 5.17 13.59 -37.64
N LEU A 814 4.86 14.86 -37.89
CA LEU A 814 3.72 15.29 -38.71
C LEU A 814 3.92 14.98 -40.19
#